data_AF-A0A3R9FCZ1-F1
#
_entry.id   AF-A0A3R9FCZ1-F1
#
_cell.length_a   1.000
_cell.length_b   1.000
_cell.length_c   1.000
_cell.angle_alpha   90.00
_cell.angle_beta   90.00
_cell.angle_gamma   90.00
#
_symmetry.space_group_name_H-M   'P 1'
#
loop_
_entity.id
_entity.type
_entity.pdbx_description
1 polymer ?
#
loop_
_entity_poly.entity_id
_entity_poly.type
_entity_poly.pdbx_seq_one_letter_code
_entity_poly.pdbx_strand_id
1 'polypeptide(L)'
;MGDYLVAKIKKISVYFLILMLLLQGLPYGALAAENMETAEMPAETKAVVAAGNEDKEVPLYEEPDIESEILAQLADGTEVTVIAVENDYTSVLYENTEAGEPLTGYIASENLVDASLSEEVLADDEGELSTVPVESKDETSVEGEPAHDTEAGNEEGPAEQEEAEVVPVEEEVKISDSIEAGKDQSSEEITKIEEQETVTEVDQTEEKQTTEVTAQTSSTPIETKVQRTSLTVSSIEEGTVENYQGIALSSPTNIYQEASTGSKVIKSYAQGSILYYQSFNNDWYQATVFVGGQAQSGYIKSSDVENLNGDTTSYKGLSLKAPTIIYSKASRSSSSLKKYNQGTILYYKAFSSEWYQATVYISGQARTGYIHKSDVENLDGSAVSYKGIALKAPTIIYSQPSVSSAALKQYSQGTLLYYRSFSSSWYQATVYISGKARTGYIHKSDVENATANPVDYKGVALKSPTKVYKMASTSSSALKSYSQGKILYYKSFTAGWYQASVVVNGVTRTGYISVNDVESAVETSSSFKVRGIVSKVNVYSYTSSSASVLKSYGKDTILIVKNFTSSWYQATVYINGKARTGYIKKSDTSTDLQEPSYLNADLRKSANLTAQDIVDFFNRRSPNSPLKNYAQSFINVQNKYGVNAAYLVAHTIWETGWGGSNLMTYKNNLYGYGAYDVCPFTCGYYYPTIEDSINSVAYMVRVNYLNPTGAYYYEEYGSTLTGMNVRYATDQNWKNGIANLMQSIKPFDSRYYSSASILPLNAGQPGSFGRDIPKGLPYPTSIIKNFPQGTTATIMEDAKFRTLPYTSASTIIGTLSSSTKVTVLGYNTDVRTTGSYPYDHTWYRISFNGTEGWVYGKLIDIDNLLKVVNVSTTLNIRSAPVDGTVVGSVAANGYLKAVLNSGKPVTDQGWYKVYLPGSTSTGWVSGEFINIIKN
;
A
#
# COMPACT_ATOMS: atom_id res chain seq x y z
N MET A 1 30.96 -25.00 -39.25
CA MET A 1 31.38 -24.42 -37.96
C MET A 1 31.09 -25.43 -36.84
N GLY A 2 31.81 -26.56 -36.82
CA GLY A 2 31.51 -27.71 -35.94
C GLY A 2 32.71 -28.31 -35.21
N ASP A 3 33.93 -28.13 -35.73
CA ASP A 3 35.11 -28.90 -35.31
C ASP A 3 35.99 -28.23 -34.24
N TYR A 4 35.57 -27.06 -33.71
CA TYR A 4 36.37 -26.29 -32.75
C TYR A 4 36.05 -26.58 -31.26
N LEU A 5 35.03 -27.41 -30.96
CA LEU A 5 34.61 -27.71 -29.58
C LEU A 5 35.17 -29.02 -29.00
N VAL A 6 35.73 -29.92 -29.82
CA VAL A 6 36.05 -31.30 -29.42
C VAL A 6 37.39 -31.42 -28.68
N ALA A 7 38.28 -30.42 -28.80
CA ALA A 7 39.66 -30.52 -28.31
C ALA A 7 39.86 -30.30 -26.79
N LYS A 8 38.95 -29.61 -26.09
CA LYS A 8 39.15 -29.22 -24.66
C LYS A 8 38.58 -30.20 -23.62
N ILE A 9 37.81 -31.22 -24.02
CA ILE A 9 37.05 -32.10 -23.10
C ILE A 9 37.84 -33.39 -22.71
N LYS A 10 39.13 -33.50 -23.08
CA LYS A 10 39.97 -34.70 -22.82
C LYS A 10 41.11 -34.55 -21.81
N LYS A 11 41.08 -33.54 -20.93
CA LYS A 11 42.03 -33.42 -19.78
C LYS A 11 41.39 -33.41 -18.38
N ILE A 12 40.06 -33.39 -18.27
CA ILE A 12 39.36 -33.31 -16.96
C ILE A 12 39.10 -34.71 -16.35
N SER A 13 38.84 -35.73 -17.18
CA SER A 13 38.38 -37.06 -16.72
C SER A 13 39.44 -37.95 -16.05
N VAL A 14 40.69 -37.50 -15.89
CA VAL A 14 41.76 -38.30 -15.24
C VAL A 14 41.95 -37.93 -13.77
N TYR A 15 41.89 -36.64 -13.43
CA TYR A 15 42.00 -36.18 -12.04
C TYR A 15 40.80 -36.60 -11.18
N PHE A 16 39.61 -36.65 -11.78
CA PHE A 16 38.39 -37.05 -11.08
C PHE A 16 38.40 -38.52 -10.59
N LEU A 17 39.23 -39.39 -11.17
CA LEU A 17 39.33 -40.80 -10.77
C LEU A 17 40.36 -41.04 -9.66
N ILE A 18 41.37 -40.17 -9.54
CA ILE A 18 42.42 -40.27 -8.52
C ILE A 18 41.92 -39.73 -7.17
N LEU A 19 41.13 -38.65 -7.19
CA LEU A 19 40.52 -38.07 -5.99
C LEU A 19 39.57 -39.05 -5.28
N MET A 20 38.95 -39.97 -6.02
CA MET A 20 37.95 -40.91 -5.50
C MET A 20 38.53 -42.14 -4.80
N LEU A 21 39.86 -42.32 -4.82
CA LEU A 21 40.56 -43.52 -4.31
C LEU A 21 41.27 -43.33 -2.96
N LEU A 22 41.23 -42.13 -2.39
CA LEU A 22 41.82 -41.80 -1.07
C LEU A 22 40.79 -41.62 0.06
N LEU A 23 39.50 -41.79 -0.22
CA LEU A 23 38.39 -41.51 0.71
C LEU A 23 37.64 -42.78 1.15
N GLN A 24 38.38 -43.82 1.57
CA GLN A 24 37.80 -45.04 2.17
C GLN A 24 38.55 -45.49 3.42
N GLY A 25 38.34 -44.80 4.55
CA GLY A 25 38.79 -45.28 5.86
C GLY A 25 38.80 -44.24 6.98
N LEU A 26 37.71 -44.19 7.76
CA LEU A 26 37.51 -43.72 9.15
C LEU A 26 36.14 -42.99 9.32
N PRO A 27 35.57 -42.91 10.55
CA PRO A 27 34.13 -42.70 10.73
C PRO A 27 33.68 -41.24 10.81
N TYR A 28 32.39 -41.02 10.52
CA TYR A 28 31.71 -39.72 10.57
C TYR A 28 31.61 -39.16 12.00
N GLY A 29 31.88 -37.86 12.17
CA GLY A 29 31.58 -37.11 13.39
C GLY A 29 31.79 -35.60 13.24
N ALA A 30 30.71 -34.84 13.42
CA ALA A 30 30.63 -33.35 13.45
C ALA A 30 31.09 -32.58 12.20
N LEU A 31 30.20 -31.72 11.68
CA LEU A 31 30.56 -30.67 10.71
C LEU A 31 31.18 -29.48 11.46
N ALA A 32 32.42 -29.12 11.11
CA ALA A 32 33.02 -27.83 11.45
C ALA A 32 32.69 -26.79 10.36
N ALA A 33 32.71 -25.51 10.72
CA ALA A 33 32.61 -24.44 9.73
C ALA A 33 33.94 -24.29 8.98
N GLU A 34 33.85 -24.05 7.66
CA GLU A 34 35.00 -23.82 6.79
C GLU A 34 35.48 -22.37 6.96
N ASN A 35 36.41 -22.16 7.90
CA ASN A 35 37.13 -20.89 8.00
C ASN A 35 38.07 -20.76 6.79
N MET A 36 38.07 -19.60 6.13
CA MET A 36 39.25 -19.20 5.36
C MET A 36 40.38 -18.95 6.35
N GLU A 37 41.42 -19.79 6.30
CA GLU A 37 42.61 -19.67 7.13
C GLU A 37 43.47 -18.50 6.62
N THR A 38 43.22 -17.30 7.15
CA THR A 38 44.17 -16.19 7.04
C THR A 38 45.44 -16.60 7.77
N ALA A 39 46.55 -16.70 7.05
CA ALA A 39 47.84 -17.01 7.65
C ALA A 39 48.20 -15.93 8.68
N GLU A 40 48.21 -16.29 9.96
CA GLU A 40 48.71 -15.40 11.02
C GLU A 40 50.22 -15.22 10.82
N MET A 41 50.66 -13.98 10.59
CA MET A 41 52.09 -13.68 10.47
C MET A 41 52.82 -14.08 11.77
N PRO A 42 53.82 -14.97 11.73
CA PRO A 42 54.54 -15.35 12.93
C PRO A 42 55.31 -14.16 13.52
N ALA A 43 55.42 -14.11 14.86
CA ALA A 43 56.37 -13.22 15.51
C ALA A 43 57.80 -13.47 15.01
N GLU A 44 58.62 -12.42 14.97
CA GLU A 44 59.98 -12.38 14.42
C GLU A 44 60.08 -12.49 12.88
N THR A 45 58.97 -12.45 12.14
CA THR A 45 58.98 -12.32 10.65
C THR A 45 59.09 -10.88 10.17
N LYS A 46 59.48 -10.69 8.90
CA LYS A 46 59.43 -9.39 8.22
C LYS A 46 58.06 -9.21 7.54
N ALA A 47 57.45 -8.05 7.75
CA ALA A 47 56.26 -7.59 7.06
C ALA A 47 56.58 -6.36 6.21
N VAL A 48 55.78 -6.14 5.18
CA VAL A 48 55.83 -4.94 4.34
C VAL A 48 54.62 -4.07 4.67
N VAL A 49 54.85 -2.77 4.90
CA VAL A 49 53.80 -1.75 5.00
C VAL A 49 53.07 -1.68 3.67
N ALA A 50 51.80 -2.07 3.68
CA ALA A 50 50.93 -2.16 2.52
C ALA A 50 49.87 -1.05 2.56
N ALA A 51 50.31 0.16 2.26
CA ALA A 51 49.44 1.29 1.98
C ALA A 51 48.76 1.16 0.59
N GLY A 52 49.40 0.44 -0.35
CA GLY A 52 48.87 0.04 -1.66
C GLY A 52 48.92 1.15 -2.72
N ASN A 53 50.00 1.93 -2.75
CA ASN A 53 50.54 2.77 -3.83
C ASN A 53 51.79 3.49 -3.28
N GLU A 54 52.87 3.55 -4.05
CA GLU A 54 54.20 4.04 -3.64
C GLU A 54 54.19 5.43 -2.97
N ASP A 55 53.29 6.35 -3.36
CA ASP A 55 53.16 7.70 -2.78
C ASP A 55 52.51 7.80 -1.37
N LYS A 56 52.28 6.68 -0.66
CA LYS A 56 51.47 6.66 0.58
C LYS A 56 52.32 6.41 1.83
N GLU A 57 51.90 7.03 2.94
CA GLU A 57 52.44 6.80 4.28
C GLU A 57 51.39 6.20 5.24
N VAL A 58 51.84 5.34 6.16
CA VAL A 58 51.06 4.69 7.23
C VAL A 58 51.64 5.08 8.60
N PRO A 59 50.81 5.52 9.56
CA PRO A 59 51.28 5.91 10.89
C PRO A 59 51.64 4.71 11.78
N LEU A 60 52.79 4.82 12.46
CA LEU A 60 53.22 3.97 13.56
C LEU A 60 52.82 4.64 14.89
N TYR A 61 51.95 4.00 15.67
CA TYR A 61 51.42 4.55 16.94
C TYR A 61 52.18 4.03 18.18
N GLU A 62 52.18 4.80 19.28
CA GLU A 62 52.78 4.40 20.56
C GLU A 62 51.96 3.32 21.31
N GLU A 63 50.63 3.48 21.36
CA GLU A 63 49.67 2.45 21.74
C GLU A 63 48.85 2.01 20.51
N PRO A 64 48.29 0.80 20.47
CA PRO A 64 47.36 0.36 19.40
C PRO A 64 45.99 1.02 19.57
N ASP A 65 45.94 2.33 19.33
CA ASP A 65 44.77 3.20 19.44
C ASP A 65 44.94 4.39 18.45
N ILE A 66 43.91 4.68 17.66
CA ILE A 66 43.95 5.68 16.57
C ILE A 66 44.06 7.13 17.06
N GLU A 67 43.84 7.37 18.36
CA GLU A 67 44.09 8.66 19.02
C GLU A 67 45.32 8.61 19.96
N SER A 68 46.23 7.64 19.77
CA SER A 68 47.56 7.60 20.40
C SER A 68 48.57 8.54 19.70
N GLU A 69 49.74 8.76 20.31
CA GLU A 69 50.83 9.52 19.70
C GLU A 69 51.44 8.75 18.51
N ILE A 70 51.78 9.48 17.45
CA ILE A 70 52.36 8.89 16.22
C ILE A 70 53.88 9.02 16.31
N LEU A 71 54.54 7.87 16.44
CA LEU A 71 56.00 7.75 16.54
C LEU A 71 56.70 7.97 15.19
N ALA A 72 56.09 7.52 14.10
CA ALA A 72 56.62 7.65 12.73
C ALA A 72 55.51 7.61 11.68
N GLN A 73 55.84 8.02 10.45
CA GLN A 73 55.09 7.74 9.22
C GLN A 73 55.97 6.83 8.35
N LEU A 74 55.41 5.76 7.82
CA LEU A 74 56.13 4.70 7.09
C LEU A 74 55.59 4.60 5.66
N ALA A 75 56.46 4.67 4.66
CA ALA A 75 56.05 4.61 3.25
C ALA A 75 55.53 3.21 2.85
N ASP A 76 54.73 3.14 1.79
CA ASP A 76 54.41 1.88 1.12
C ASP A 76 55.70 1.13 0.74
N GLY A 77 55.73 -0.19 0.92
CA GLY A 77 56.95 -0.97 0.73
C GLY A 77 57.96 -0.93 1.90
N THR A 78 57.72 -0.15 2.96
CA THR A 78 58.62 -0.13 4.14
C THR A 78 58.62 -1.50 4.83
N GLU A 79 59.81 -2.09 4.98
CA GLU A 79 59.97 -3.33 5.74
C GLU A 79 59.97 -3.04 7.26
N VAL A 80 59.20 -3.83 8.02
CA VAL A 80 59.15 -3.80 9.48
C VAL A 80 59.26 -5.23 10.03
N THR A 81 59.82 -5.40 11.22
CA THR A 81 59.87 -6.72 11.88
C THR A 81 58.65 -6.88 12.79
N VAL A 82 57.84 -7.92 12.58
CA VAL A 82 56.67 -8.22 13.42
C VAL A 82 57.13 -8.70 14.80
N ILE A 83 56.76 -7.98 15.84
CA ILE A 83 57.00 -8.37 17.24
C ILE A 83 55.86 -9.25 17.73
N ALA A 84 54.62 -8.84 17.48
CA ALA A 84 53.41 -9.60 17.80
C ALA A 84 52.23 -9.15 16.94
N VAL A 85 51.48 -10.11 16.39
CA VAL A 85 50.17 -9.82 15.79
C VAL A 85 49.13 -9.77 16.91
N GLU A 86 48.43 -8.64 17.03
CA GLU A 86 47.20 -8.52 17.82
C GLU A 86 46.03 -8.23 16.87
N ASN A 87 44.79 -8.53 17.29
CA ASN A 87 43.61 -8.60 16.40
C ASN A 87 43.45 -7.41 15.44
N ASP A 88 43.52 -6.19 15.98
CA ASP A 88 43.21 -4.96 15.24
C ASP A 88 44.48 -4.15 14.90
N TYR A 89 45.61 -4.43 15.58
CA TYR A 89 46.92 -3.81 15.38
C TYR A 89 48.06 -4.83 15.56
N THR A 90 49.06 -4.78 14.70
CA THR A 90 50.31 -5.54 14.84
C THR A 90 51.36 -4.66 15.50
N SER A 91 52.01 -5.17 16.54
CA SER A 91 53.21 -4.56 17.13
C SER A 91 54.42 -4.87 16.27
N VAL A 92 55.17 -3.83 15.89
CA VAL A 92 56.31 -3.94 14.97
C VAL A 92 57.53 -3.16 15.47
N LEU A 93 58.70 -3.61 15.05
CA LEU A 93 59.97 -2.90 15.14
C LEU A 93 60.27 -2.28 13.77
N TYR A 94 60.42 -0.96 13.74
CA TYR A 94 60.88 -0.21 12.58
C TYR A 94 62.34 0.24 12.79
N GLU A 95 63.23 -0.30 11.97
CA GLU A 95 64.67 0.03 11.98
C GLU A 95 64.93 1.19 11.02
N ASN A 96 64.88 2.42 11.54
CA ASN A 96 65.17 3.62 10.76
C ASN A 96 66.66 3.66 10.39
N THR A 97 66.96 3.50 9.09
CA THR A 97 68.33 3.44 8.57
C THR A 97 69.03 4.80 8.48
N GLU A 98 68.33 5.93 8.62
CA GLU A 98 68.92 7.27 8.71
C GLU A 98 69.21 7.68 10.17
N ALA A 99 70.12 6.92 10.80
CA ALA A 99 70.80 7.27 12.05
C ALA A 99 69.92 7.50 13.31
N GLY A 100 68.77 6.85 13.41
CA GLY A 100 67.94 6.80 14.61
C GLY A 100 68.13 5.54 15.46
N GLU A 101 67.66 5.58 16.72
CA GLU A 101 67.37 4.36 17.49
C GLU A 101 66.13 3.65 16.89
N PRO A 102 66.04 2.30 16.95
CA PRO A 102 64.92 1.57 16.38
C PRO A 102 63.62 1.84 17.14
N LEU A 103 62.52 2.02 16.41
CA LEU A 103 61.21 2.38 16.97
C LEU A 103 60.32 1.14 17.10
N THR A 104 59.89 0.83 18.31
CA THR A 104 58.81 -0.13 18.58
C THR A 104 57.48 0.62 18.64
N GLY A 105 56.49 0.17 17.88
CA GLY A 105 55.14 0.74 17.89
C GLY A 105 54.10 -0.19 17.30
N TYR A 106 52.94 0.36 16.95
CA TYR A 106 51.78 -0.40 16.48
C TYR A 106 51.25 0.15 15.14
N ILE A 107 50.91 -0.75 14.22
CA ILE A 107 50.28 -0.45 12.93
C ILE A 107 48.96 -1.21 12.87
N ALA A 108 47.87 -0.58 12.41
CA ALA A 108 46.58 -1.27 12.26
C ALA A 108 46.73 -2.42 11.25
N SER A 109 46.35 -3.64 11.64
CA SER A 109 46.75 -4.89 10.97
C SER A 109 46.30 -5.01 9.51
N GLU A 110 45.30 -4.21 9.09
CA GLU A 110 44.84 -4.11 7.70
C GLU A 110 45.82 -3.39 6.74
N ASN A 111 46.95 -2.86 7.23
CA ASN A 111 47.98 -2.13 6.45
C ASN A 111 49.34 -2.86 6.39
N LEU A 112 49.36 -4.17 6.65
CA LEU A 112 50.57 -5.00 6.60
C LEU A 112 50.35 -6.26 5.76
N VAL A 113 51.38 -6.66 5.02
CA VAL A 113 51.42 -7.89 4.21
C VAL A 113 52.71 -8.66 4.52
N ASP A 114 52.66 -9.99 4.45
CA ASP A 114 53.81 -10.85 4.66
C ASP A 114 54.87 -10.65 3.55
N ALA A 115 56.12 -10.37 3.94
CA ALA A 115 57.21 -10.14 2.98
C ALA A 115 57.53 -11.39 2.15
N SER A 116 57.21 -12.59 2.64
CA SER A 116 57.40 -13.84 1.89
C SER A 116 56.34 -14.08 0.80
N LEU A 117 55.27 -13.27 0.75
CA LEU A 117 54.22 -13.32 -0.26
C LEU A 117 54.32 -12.17 -1.29
N SER A 118 55.30 -11.27 -1.17
CA SER A 118 55.33 -10.03 -1.97
C SER A 118 55.78 -10.20 -3.42
N GLU A 119 56.42 -11.32 -3.80
CA GLU A 119 56.91 -11.53 -5.18
C GLU A 119 55.80 -11.80 -6.23
N GLU A 120 54.56 -12.10 -5.83
CA GLU A 120 53.48 -12.51 -6.76
C GLU A 120 52.39 -11.44 -6.99
N VAL A 121 52.61 -10.18 -6.58
CA VAL A 121 51.58 -9.10 -6.61
C VAL A 121 51.85 -7.98 -7.64
N LEU A 122 53.02 -7.98 -8.31
CA LEU A 122 53.44 -6.90 -9.23
C LEU A 122 53.50 -7.31 -10.71
N ALA A 123 52.43 -7.95 -11.22
CA ALA A 123 52.33 -8.31 -12.64
C ALA A 123 50.88 -8.40 -13.16
N ASP A 124 50.24 -7.26 -13.46
CA ASP A 124 49.28 -7.08 -14.58
C ASP A 124 48.65 -5.65 -14.59
N ASP A 125 49.39 -4.62 -15.04
CA ASP A 125 48.79 -3.42 -15.68
C ASP A 125 49.78 -2.62 -16.57
N GLU A 126 50.42 -3.26 -17.56
CA GLU A 126 51.00 -2.52 -18.70
C GLU A 126 50.10 -2.66 -19.94
N GLY A 127 49.41 -1.56 -20.29
CA GLY A 127 48.30 -1.55 -21.25
C GLY A 127 48.29 -0.36 -22.23
N GLU A 128 49.46 0.01 -22.77
CA GLU A 128 49.70 1.00 -23.85
C GLU A 128 49.14 2.43 -23.70
N LEU A 129 50.04 3.41 -23.53
CA LEU A 129 49.79 4.82 -23.85
C LEU A 129 50.74 5.32 -24.96
N SER A 130 50.26 5.37 -26.20
CA SER A 130 50.95 6.02 -27.32
C SER A 130 49.92 6.35 -28.42
N THR A 131 49.98 7.45 -29.19
CA THR A 131 51.17 8.12 -29.74
C THR A 131 51.02 9.65 -29.89
N VAL A 132 52.09 10.37 -29.56
CA VAL A 132 52.76 11.46 -30.31
C VAL A 132 52.00 12.76 -30.70
N PRO A 133 52.54 13.96 -30.36
CA PRO A 133 52.07 15.27 -30.86
C PRO A 133 52.74 15.70 -32.18
N VAL A 134 52.20 16.75 -32.83
CA VAL A 134 52.81 17.42 -34.01
C VAL A 134 52.76 18.94 -33.85
N GLU A 135 53.72 19.64 -34.43
CA GLU A 135 54.13 21.00 -34.05
C GLU A 135 53.91 22.07 -35.16
N SER A 136 53.54 23.28 -34.72
CA SER A 136 54.00 24.58 -35.25
C SER A 136 53.39 25.24 -36.52
N LYS A 137 53.48 26.59 -36.47
CA LYS A 137 53.54 27.63 -37.54
C LYS A 137 52.29 28.15 -38.25
N ASP A 138 52.08 29.47 -38.03
CA ASP A 138 51.99 30.59 -39.00
C ASP A 138 50.92 30.54 -40.12
N GLU A 139 50.38 31.65 -40.66
CA GLU A 139 50.75 33.09 -40.61
C GLU A 139 49.47 33.92 -40.95
N THR A 140 49.10 35.01 -40.27
CA THR A 140 49.03 36.45 -40.72
C THR A 140 47.90 37.19 -39.93
N SER A 141 48.09 38.40 -39.36
CA SER A 141 47.91 39.77 -39.93
C SER A 141 46.41 40.20 -40.14
N VAL A 142 45.89 41.42 -39.90
CA VAL A 142 46.41 42.78 -39.57
C VAL A 142 45.45 43.55 -38.60
N GLU A 143 45.98 44.64 -38.01
CA GLU A 143 45.45 45.79 -37.23
C GLU A 143 43.93 46.19 -37.31
N GLY A 144 43.44 46.94 -36.30
CA GLY A 144 42.10 47.56 -36.32
C GLY A 144 41.57 48.28 -35.06
N GLU A 145 42.27 49.31 -34.55
CA GLU A 145 41.78 50.29 -33.54
C GLU A 145 41.78 51.72 -34.15
N PRO A 146 41.24 52.80 -33.53
CA PRO A 146 40.23 52.93 -32.45
C PRO A 146 39.13 54.01 -32.73
N ALA A 147 38.12 54.12 -31.85
CA ALA A 147 37.30 55.32 -31.49
C ALA A 147 36.20 54.85 -30.52
N HIS A 148 35.87 55.42 -29.35
CA HIS A 148 36.04 56.75 -28.72
C HIS A 148 35.12 57.87 -29.22
N ASP A 149 34.09 58.15 -28.40
CA ASP A 149 33.51 59.45 -27.98
C ASP A 149 32.21 59.13 -27.19
N THR A 150 31.93 59.63 -25.97
CA THR A 150 31.62 61.02 -25.53
C THR A 150 30.38 61.61 -26.23
N GLU A 151 29.45 62.31 -25.57
CA GLU A 151 29.38 62.81 -24.19
C GLU A 151 27.91 63.06 -23.74
N ALA A 152 27.71 63.56 -22.52
CA ALA A 152 26.47 64.11 -21.93
C ALA A 152 25.27 63.14 -21.75
N GLY A 153 24.42 63.28 -20.72
CA GLY A 153 24.45 64.20 -19.58
C GLY A 153 23.31 65.22 -19.58
N ASN A 154 22.38 65.07 -18.63
CA ASN A 154 21.80 66.18 -17.86
C ASN A 154 21.02 65.63 -16.65
N GLU A 155 21.11 66.34 -15.55
CA GLU A 155 20.33 66.14 -14.32
C GLU A 155 19.12 67.09 -14.32
N GLU A 156 18.13 66.85 -13.45
CA GLU A 156 17.53 67.85 -12.53
C GLU A 156 16.24 67.32 -11.86
N GLY A 157 15.99 67.77 -10.63
CA GLY A 157 14.68 67.76 -9.94
C GLY A 157 14.43 69.17 -9.39
N PRO A 158 13.84 69.39 -8.20
CA PRO A 158 12.92 68.56 -7.40
C PRO A 158 11.67 69.38 -6.93
N ALA A 159 10.96 68.92 -5.88
CA ALA A 159 10.06 69.73 -5.00
C ALA A 159 8.71 70.24 -5.63
N GLU A 160 7.65 70.68 -4.90
CA GLU A 160 7.26 70.63 -3.48
C GLU A 160 5.75 70.94 -3.26
N GLN A 161 5.23 70.82 -2.02
CA GLN A 161 4.00 71.46 -1.44
C GLN A 161 2.61 71.03 -2.01
N GLU A 162 1.43 71.15 -1.35
CA GLU A 162 0.87 71.71 -0.07
C GLU A 162 -0.17 70.67 0.51
N GLU A 163 -0.38 70.45 1.82
CA GLU A 163 -1.36 71.09 2.77
C GLU A 163 -2.81 71.29 2.26
N ALA A 164 -3.93 71.18 3.01
CA ALA A 164 -4.34 70.63 4.34
C ALA A 164 -5.92 70.57 4.37
N GLU A 165 -6.70 70.09 5.36
CA GLU A 165 -6.49 69.44 6.68
C GLU A 165 -7.27 68.07 6.73
N VAL A 166 -8.24 67.64 7.56
CA VAL A 166 -9.04 68.15 8.71
C VAL A 166 -9.20 67.02 9.78
N VAL A 167 -9.16 67.34 11.09
CA VAL A 167 -9.36 66.40 12.25
C VAL A 167 -10.55 66.88 13.17
N PRO A 168 -10.78 66.55 14.48
CA PRO A 168 -10.19 65.60 15.49
C PRO A 168 -11.26 64.73 16.25
N VAL A 169 -10.92 64.19 17.46
CA VAL A 169 -11.80 63.70 18.59
C VAL A 169 -12.44 62.30 18.43
N GLU A 170 -12.48 61.34 19.38
CA GLU A 170 -11.82 60.95 20.68
C GLU A 170 -12.01 59.40 20.78
N GLU A 171 -11.22 58.51 21.40
CA GLU A 171 -10.39 58.44 22.63
C GLU A 171 -11.05 57.73 23.86
N GLU A 172 -10.89 56.40 23.89
CA GLU A 172 -10.52 55.51 25.04
C GLU A 172 -11.26 55.47 26.42
N VAL A 173 -10.69 54.67 27.35
CA VAL A 173 -10.88 54.61 28.84
C VAL A 173 -12.08 53.85 29.50
N LYS A 174 -11.89 52.54 29.70
CA LYS A 174 -11.85 51.78 31.00
C LYS A 174 -12.82 52.00 32.21
N ILE A 175 -13.26 50.85 32.75
CA ILE A 175 -13.39 50.42 34.18
C ILE A 175 -14.57 50.88 35.07
N SER A 176 -15.30 49.89 35.62
CA SER A 176 -15.63 49.78 37.07
C SER A 176 -16.06 48.34 37.46
N ASP A 177 -15.71 47.88 38.66
CA ASP A 177 -15.89 46.49 39.13
C ASP A 177 -17.18 46.22 39.93
N SER A 178 -17.59 44.94 40.03
CA SER A 178 -18.24 44.33 41.20
C SER A 178 -18.23 42.78 41.17
N ILE A 179 -17.20 42.19 41.77
CA ILE A 179 -17.23 41.22 42.92
C ILE A 179 -18.55 40.39 43.05
N GLU A 180 -18.54 39.05 43.14
CA GLU A 180 -17.92 38.25 44.22
C GLU A 180 -17.57 36.77 43.87
N ALA A 181 -16.72 36.17 44.71
CA ALA A 181 -16.31 34.75 44.92
C ALA A 181 -16.75 33.60 43.96
N GLY A 182 -15.90 32.58 43.69
CA GLY A 182 -14.57 32.30 44.26
C GLY A 182 -13.90 30.97 43.82
N LYS A 183 -12.85 30.60 44.56
CA LYS A 183 -11.91 29.45 44.46
C LYS A 183 -12.50 28.04 44.22
N ASP A 184 -11.74 26.96 43.95
CA ASP A 184 -10.41 26.66 43.35
C ASP A 184 -10.10 25.15 43.61
N GLN A 185 -9.40 24.47 42.69
CA GLN A 185 -8.79 23.11 42.79
C GLN A 185 -9.61 21.82 43.10
N SER A 186 -9.01 20.69 42.69
CA SER A 186 -9.25 19.28 43.09
C SER A 186 -10.54 18.59 42.62
N SER A 187 -10.65 17.25 42.57
CA SER A 187 -9.80 16.20 41.94
C SER A 187 -10.47 14.82 42.15
N GLU A 188 -10.34 13.92 41.17
CA GLU A 188 -10.61 12.47 41.26
C GLU A 188 -12.07 11.93 41.41
N GLU A 189 -12.23 10.75 40.78
CA GLU A 189 -13.06 9.59 41.17
C GLU A 189 -14.42 9.26 40.48
N ILE A 190 -14.32 8.42 39.44
CA ILE A 190 -15.06 7.17 39.14
C ILE A 190 -16.57 7.06 39.52
N THR A 191 -17.42 6.81 38.52
CA THR A 191 -18.38 5.67 38.53
C THR A 191 -18.89 5.26 37.13
N LYS A 192 -19.50 4.07 37.02
CA LYS A 192 -19.98 3.43 35.76
C LYS A 192 -21.49 3.55 35.59
N ILE A 193 -21.97 3.38 34.34
CA ILE A 193 -23.25 2.76 33.86
C ILE A 193 -23.32 3.00 32.34
N GLU A 194 -23.95 2.21 31.46
CA GLU A 194 -24.22 0.76 31.33
C GLU A 194 -24.68 0.51 29.85
N GLU A 195 -25.16 -0.69 29.49
CA GLU A 195 -25.89 -1.03 28.23
C GLU A 195 -25.10 -0.97 26.90
N GLN A 196 -25.60 -1.50 25.77
CA GLN A 196 -26.09 -2.85 25.41
C GLN A 196 -26.34 -2.86 23.87
N GLU A 197 -26.13 -3.95 23.14
CA GLU A 197 -26.72 -4.10 21.78
C GLU A 197 -26.83 -5.57 21.32
N THR A 198 -27.67 -5.83 20.30
CA THR A 198 -28.17 -7.17 19.89
C THR A 198 -28.09 -7.44 18.37
N VAL A 199 -28.42 -8.66 17.92
CA VAL A 199 -28.05 -9.24 16.60
C VAL A 199 -29.20 -9.99 15.89
N THR A 200 -29.32 -9.83 14.55
CA THR A 200 -29.99 -10.67 13.52
C THR A 200 -29.45 -10.25 12.11
N GLU A 201 -29.57 -10.93 10.95
CA GLU A 201 -29.90 -12.30 10.48
C GLU A 201 -29.29 -12.45 9.04
N VAL A 202 -28.56 -13.52 8.68
CA VAL A 202 -28.97 -14.79 8.00
C VAL A 202 -29.32 -14.68 6.48
N ASP A 203 -28.57 -15.40 5.60
CA ASP A 203 -29.06 -16.63 4.92
C ASP A 203 -27.93 -17.45 4.21
N GLN A 204 -28.28 -18.66 3.73
CA GLN A 204 -27.47 -19.85 3.37
C GLN A 204 -27.06 -19.92 1.86
N THR A 205 -26.35 -20.91 1.28
CA THR A 205 -25.94 -22.32 1.58
C THR A 205 -24.41 -22.54 1.33
N GLU A 206 -23.73 -23.70 1.15
CA GLU A 206 -24.08 -25.13 0.90
C GLU A 206 -22.94 -26.13 1.32
N GLU A 207 -22.65 -27.18 0.52
CA GLU A 207 -21.72 -28.32 0.76
C GLU A 207 -20.26 -28.10 0.25
N LYS A 208 -19.21 -28.89 0.59
CA LYS A 208 -19.11 -30.19 1.29
C LYS A 208 -17.74 -30.43 2.00
N GLN A 209 -17.74 -31.38 2.95
CA GLN A 209 -16.64 -32.28 3.33
C GLN A 209 -15.54 -31.83 4.35
N THR A 210 -15.98 -31.66 5.59
CA THR A 210 -15.41 -32.25 6.84
C THR A 210 -13.90 -32.48 7.03
N THR A 211 -13.40 -31.92 8.14
CA THR A 211 -12.89 -32.73 9.28
C THR A 211 -13.26 -31.99 10.57
N GLU A 212 -13.78 -32.70 11.59
CA GLU A 212 -14.51 -32.07 12.71
C GLU A 212 -13.69 -31.93 14.00
N VAL A 213 -13.82 -30.76 14.66
CA VAL A 213 -13.61 -30.59 16.11
C VAL A 213 -14.68 -29.63 16.64
N THR A 214 -15.55 -30.12 17.53
CA THR A 214 -16.61 -29.38 18.24
C THR A 214 -16.61 -29.88 19.70
N ALA A 215 -16.76 -29.05 20.74
CA ALA A 215 -17.85 -28.13 21.08
C ALA A 215 -19.16 -28.88 21.45
N GLN A 216 -19.96 -28.50 22.44
CA GLN A 216 -19.87 -27.33 23.34
C GLN A 216 -20.59 -27.58 24.69
N THR A 217 -20.70 -26.52 25.48
CA THR A 217 -21.22 -26.39 26.86
C THR A 217 -22.72 -26.67 27.06
N SER A 218 -23.03 -27.29 28.21
CA SER A 218 -24.14 -26.98 29.15
C SER A 218 -25.63 -27.00 28.72
N SER A 219 -26.47 -27.69 29.50
CA SER A 219 -27.50 -27.04 30.36
C SER A 219 -28.18 -27.99 31.38
N THR A 220 -28.55 -27.43 32.53
CA THR A 220 -29.37 -27.98 33.63
C THR A 220 -30.89 -27.67 33.40
N PRO A 221 -31.85 -27.95 34.31
CA PRO A 221 -31.92 -28.83 35.50
C PRO A 221 -33.19 -29.72 35.62
N ILE A 222 -33.18 -30.79 36.45
CA ILE A 222 -34.38 -31.34 37.13
C ILE A 222 -34.00 -31.79 38.57
N GLU A 223 -34.91 -31.64 39.52
CA GLU A 223 -34.75 -31.96 40.95
C GLU A 223 -35.49 -33.25 41.37
N THR A 224 -34.91 -34.03 42.30
CA THR A 224 -35.50 -35.13 43.10
C THR A 224 -36.46 -36.16 42.45
N LYS A 225 -36.03 -37.44 42.43
CA LYS A 225 -36.43 -38.40 43.50
C LYS A 225 -35.53 -39.65 43.53
N VAL A 226 -35.51 -40.33 44.68
CA VAL A 226 -34.63 -41.46 45.01
C VAL A 226 -35.34 -42.80 44.82
N GLN A 227 -34.71 -43.77 44.14
CA GLN A 227 -34.75 -45.16 44.59
C GLN A 227 -33.49 -45.97 44.17
N ARG A 228 -33.15 -46.98 44.98
CA ARG A 228 -31.96 -47.83 44.85
C ARG A 228 -32.18 -48.99 43.88
N THR A 229 -31.17 -49.28 43.05
CA THR A 229 -30.62 -50.64 42.92
C THR A 229 -29.09 -50.57 42.77
N SER A 230 -28.40 -51.71 42.77
CA SER A 230 -26.97 -51.82 43.10
C SER A 230 -26.09 -52.33 41.97
N LEU A 231 -24.79 -51.99 42.07
CA LEU A 231 -23.63 -52.61 41.41
C LEU A 231 -23.50 -52.48 39.88
N THR A 232 -22.47 -51.75 39.47
CA THR A 232 -21.37 -52.35 38.70
C THR A 232 -20.06 -51.63 39.02
N VAL A 233 -18.94 -52.37 39.03
CA VAL A 233 -17.59 -51.82 39.11
C VAL A 233 -17.05 -51.69 37.69
N SER A 234 -16.37 -50.59 37.39
CA SER A 234 -15.46 -50.50 36.24
C SER A 234 -14.10 -49.98 36.70
N SER A 235 -13.07 -50.73 36.32
CA SER A 235 -11.66 -50.34 36.17
C SER A 235 -11.24 -48.96 36.67
N ILE A 236 -10.50 -48.94 37.77
CA ILE A 236 -9.44 -47.95 37.98
C ILE A 236 -8.34 -48.30 36.97
N GLU A 237 -7.91 -47.35 36.14
CA GLU A 237 -6.65 -47.49 35.41
C GLU A 237 -5.50 -47.27 36.39
N GLU A 238 -4.50 -48.16 36.40
CA GLU A 238 -3.30 -48.02 37.24
C GLU A 238 -2.39 -46.90 36.71
N GLY A 239 -2.78 -45.65 36.98
CA GLY A 239 -1.96 -44.48 36.70
C GLY A 239 -0.61 -44.56 37.42
N THR A 240 0.47 -44.46 36.65
CA THR A 240 1.84 -44.49 37.18
C THR A 240 2.08 -43.34 38.14
N VAL A 241 2.43 -43.64 39.40
CA VAL A 241 2.68 -42.62 40.42
C VAL A 241 4.01 -41.91 40.14
N GLU A 242 3.92 -40.74 39.51
CA GLU A 242 5.07 -39.87 39.26
C GLU A 242 5.52 -39.19 40.56
N ASN A 243 6.83 -39.00 40.70
CA ASN A 243 7.46 -38.38 41.85
C ASN A 243 8.06 -37.04 41.43
N TYR A 244 7.62 -35.94 42.05
CA TYR A 244 8.06 -34.59 41.75
C TYR A 244 8.88 -34.01 42.90
N GLN A 245 9.90 -33.23 42.54
CA GLN A 245 10.50 -32.23 43.42
C GLN A 245 10.00 -30.85 42.96
N GLY A 246 9.52 -30.03 43.90
CA GLY A 246 8.94 -28.72 43.61
C GLY A 246 9.36 -27.63 44.58
N ILE A 247 8.92 -26.40 44.33
CA ILE A 247 9.02 -25.28 45.28
C ILE A 247 7.66 -24.72 45.69
N ALA A 248 7.54 -24.37 46.97
CA ALA A 248 6.41 -23.63 47.53
C ALA A 248 6.29 -22.22 46.90
N LEU A 249 5.18 -21.91 46.23
CA LEU A 249 4.94 -20.62 45.58
C LEU A 249 4.37 -19.55 46.53
N SER A 250 3.83 -19.96 47.69
CA SER A 250 3.16 -19.08 48.66
C SER A 250 3.80 -19.16 50.06
N SER A 251 3.39 -18.26 50.97
CA SER A 251 3.84 -18.28 52.36
C SER A 251 2.69 -17.92 53.31
N PRO A 252 2.04 -18.90 53.97
CA PRO A 252 2.33 -20.34 53.91
C PRO A 252 1.80 -21.02 52.64
N THR A 253 2.59 -21.93 52.06
CA THR A 253 2.07 -23.06 51.28
C THR A 253 1.67 -24.17 52.26
N ASN A 254 0.42 -24.62 52.18
CA ASN A 254 -0.18 -25.53 53.16
C ASN A 254 -0.26 -26.97 52.63
N ILE A 255 -0.10 -27.92 53.55
CA ILE A 255 -0.37 -29.34 53.32
C ILE A 255 -1.53 -29.75 54.23
N TYR A 256 -2.58 -30.27 53.60
CA TYR A 256 -3.90 -30.54 54.16
C TYR A 256 -4.05 -32.03 54.49
N GLN A 257 -4.90 -32.37 55.46
CA GLN A 257 -5.16 -33.76 55.85
C GLN A 257 -5.87 -34.56 54.74
N GLU A 258 -6.66 -33.87 53.92
CA GLU A 258 -7.41 -34.41 52.77
C GLU A 258 -7.22 -33.47 51.56
N ALA A 259 -7.57 -33.92 50.36
CA ALA A 259 -7.49 -33.14 49.11
C ALA A 259 -8.60 -32.06 49.02
N SER A 260 -8.65 -31.17 50.00
CA SER A 260 -9.61 -30.06 50.10
C SER A 260 -8.99 -28.91 50.90
N THR A 261 -9.09 -27.68 50.40
CA THR A 261 -8.60 -26.47 51.09
C THR A 261 -9.40 -26.12 52.34
N GLY A 262 -10.58 -26.73 52.54
CA GLY A 262 -11.36 -26.66 53.78
C GLY A 262 -10.97 -27.72 54.82
N SER A 263 -10.09 -28.68 54.47
CA SER A 263 -9.61 -29.69 55.41
C SER A 263 -8.57 -29.11 56.38
N LYS A 264 -8.22 -29.86 57.42
CA LYS A 264 -7.24 -29.43 58.43
C LYS A 264 -5.86 -29.30 57.81
N VAL A 265 -5.22 -28.12 57.94
CA VAL A 265 -3.78 -27.97 57.65
C VAL A 265 -2.98 -28.76 58.68
N ILE A 266 -2.20 -29.74 58.23
CA ILE A 266 -1.34 -30.57 59.07
C ILE A 266 0.12 -30.07 59.08
N LYS A 267 0.53 -29.32 58.05
CA LYS A 267 1.83 -28.65 58.00
C LYS A 267 1.81 -27.46 57.04
N SER A 268 2.65 -26.46 57.31
CA SER A 268 2.83 -25.28 56.46
C SER A 268 4.31 -25.05 56.16
N TYR A 269 4.61 -24.56 54.97
CA TYR A 269 5.95 -24.24 54.49
C TYR A 269 6.01 -22.79 53.99
N ALA A 270 7.13 -22.11 54.21
CA ALA A 270 7.36 -20.77 53.66
C ALA A 270 7.74 -20.85 52.16
N GLN A 271 7.53 -19.75 51.42
CA GLN A 271 7.83 -19.65 49.99
C GLN A 271 9.28 -20.05 49.67
N GLY A 272 9.50 -20.68 48.52
CA GLY A 272 10.81 -21.15 48.05
C GLY A 272 11.36 -22.34 48.84
N SER A 273 10.57 -22.97 49.71
CA SER A 273 10.94 -24.26 50.31
C SER A 273 10.85 -25.35 49.26
N ILE A 274 11.88 -26.20 49.16
CA ILE A 274 11.83 -27.41 48.34
C ILE A 274 10.89 -28.41 49.02
N LEU A 275 9.98 -28.99 48.23
CA LEU A 275 9.01 -30.01 48.63
C LEU A 275 9.14 -31.23 47.73
N TYR A 276 8.75 -32.39 48.26
CA TYR A 276 8.71 -33.67 47.55
C TYR A 276 7.30 -34.25 47.67
N TYR A 277 6.71 -34.61 46.53
CA TYR A 277 5.32 -35.04 46.45
C TYR A 277 5.09 -35.90 45.20
N GLN A 278 3.92 -36.53 45.13
CA GLN A 278 3.55 -37.51 44.11
C GLN A 278 2.26 -37.10 43.39
N SER A 279 2.11 -37.53 42.13
CA SER A 279 0.88 -37.38 41.35
C SER A 279 -0.32 -37.99 42.09
N PHE A 280 -1.43 -37.24 42.23
CA PHE A 280 -2.67 -37.74 42.83
C PHE A 280 -3.91 -37.37 41.98
N ASN A 281 -4.09 -36.09 41.66
CA ASN A 281 -4.99 -35.64 40.57
C ASN A 281 -4.56 -34.26 40.04
N ASN A 282 -5.31 -33.69 39.08
CA ASN A 282 -4.96 -32.43 38.41
C ASN A 282 -4.83 -31.24 39.39
N ASP A 283 -5.65 -31.21 40.44
CA ASP A 283 -5.71 -30.11 41.42
C ASP A 283 -4.82 -30.33 42.65
N TRP A 284 -4.32 -31.56 42.86
CA TRP A 284 -3.68 -31.98 44.11
C TRP A 284 -2.55 -33.01 43.89
N TYR A 285 -1.43 -32.77 44.56
CA TYR A 285 -0.38 -33.77 44.78
C TYR A 285 -0.46 -34.36 46.20
N GLN A 286 0.01 -35.58 46.38
CA GLN A 286 0.12 -36.23 47.68
C GLN A 286 1.54 -36.09 48.25
N ALA A 287 1.69 -35.72 49.52
CA ALA A 287 2.96 -35.44 50.17
C ALA A 287 3.05 -36.10 51.54
N THR A 288 4.21 -36.70 51.86
CA THR A 288 4.48 -37.25 53.19
C THR A 288 5.14 -36.20 54.07
N VAL A 289 4.46 -35.81 55.15
CA VAL A 289 4.93 -34.81 56.12
C VAL A 289 5.20 -35.42 57.48
N PHE A 290 6.31 -35.02 58.11
CA PHE A 290 6.58 -35.36 59.51
C PHE A 290 5.96 -34.32 60.45
N VAL A 291 5.09 -34.77 61.35
CA VAL A 291 4.39 -33.97 62.38
C VAL A 291 4.60 -34.66 63.72
N GLY A 292 5.18 -33.97 64.71
CA GLY A 292 5.53 -34.58 66.01
C GLY A 292 6.50 -35.78 65.92
N GLY A 293 7.29 -35.87 64.85
CA GLY A 293 8.17 -37.01 64.57
C GLY A 293 7.50 -38.21 63.88
N GLN A 294 6.16 -38.22 63.77
CA GLN A 294 5.42 -39.26 63.04
C GLN A 294 5.23 -38.85 61.57
N ALA A 295 5.30 -39.82 60.66
CA ALA A 295 4.97 -39.61 59.25
C ALA A 295 3.44 -39.58 59.07
N GLN A 296 2.96 -38.60 58.31
CA GLN A 296 1.55 -38.44 57.95
C GLN A 296 1.46 -38.12 56.46
N SER A 297 0.58 -38.82 55.73
CA SER A 297 0.21 -38.42 54.38
C SER A 297 -0.69 -37.20 54.43
N GLY A 298 -0.49 -36.27 53.50
CA GLY A 298 -1.38 -35.14 53.27
C GLY A 298 -1.35 -34.72 51.81
N TYR A 299 -2.08 -33.65 51.50
CA TYR A 299 -2.30 -33.19 50.13
C TYR A 299 -1.93 -31.73 49.99
N ILE A 300 -1.28 -31.40 48.87
CA ILE A 300 -0.84 -30.05 48.53
C ILE A 300 -1.44 -29.67 47.18
N LYS A 301 -2.03 -28.47 47.10
CA LYS A 301 -2.73 -28.02 45.90
C LYS A 301 -1.72 -27.74 44.78
N SER A 302 -1.98 -28.23 43.57
CA SER A 302 -1.04 -28.14 42.44
C SER A 302 -0.72 -26.69 42.06
N SER A 303 -1.66 -25.75 42.23
CA SER A 303 -1.44 -24.31 42.01
C SER A 303 -0.49 -23.63 42.98
N ASP A 304 -0.19 -24.26 44.12
CA ASP A 304 0.56 -23.64 45.22
C ASP A 304 2.05 -24.04 45.18
N VAL A 305 2.43 -24.83 44.16
CA VAL A 305 3.79 -25.32 43.92
C VAL A 305 4.19 -25.25 42.45
N GLU A 306 5.49 -25.16 42.20
CA GLU A 306 6.09 -25.30 40.88
C GLU A 306 6.95 -26.57 40.84
N ASN A 307 6.73 -27.45 39.86
CA ASN A 307 7.55 -28.64 39.62
C ASN A 307 8.90 -28.25 39.00
N LEU A 308 9.99 -28.85 39.48
CA LEU A 308 11.34 -28.62 38.95
C LEU A 308 11.72 -29.75 37.99
N ASN A 309 11.85 -29.45 36.70
CA ASN A 309 12.10 -30.43 35.63
C ASN A 309 13.53 -31.02 35.60
N GLY A 310 14.31 -30.88 36.68
CA GLY A 310 15.68 -31.40 36.77
C GLY A 310 16.71 -30.75 35.85
N ASP A 311 16.39 -29.61 35.22
CA ASP A 311 17.31 -28.89 34.33
C ASP A 311 18.59 -28.49 35.08
N THR A 312 19.75 -28.87 34.52
CA THR A 312 21.08 -28.59 35.07
C THR A 312 21.90 -27.63 34.21
N THR A 313 21.28 -27.05 33.17
CA THR A 313 21.89 -26.08 32.25
C THR A 313 22.57 -24.98 33.04
N SER A 314 23.86 -24.79 32.77
CA SER A 314 24.73 -23.89 33.53
C SER A 314 24.97 -22.61 32.73
N TYR A 315 24.71 -21.48 33.36
CA TYR A 315 24.77 -20.15 32.78
C TYR A 315 25.86 -19.32 33.45
N LYS A 316 26.39 -18.36 32.67
CA LYS A 316 27.27 -17.29 33.12
C LYS A 316 26.57 -15.98 32.76
N GLY A 317 26.46 -15.05 33.70
CA GLY A 317 25.66 -13.84 33.52
C GLY A 317 26.10 -12.66 34.38
N LEU A 318 25.48 -11.51 34.19
CA LEU A 318 25.77 -10.26 34.87
C LEU A 318 24.67 -9.91 35.85
N SER A 319 25.07 -9.47 37.04
CA SER A 319 24.18 -8.83 38.00
C SER A 319 23.68 -7.47 37.50
N LEU A 320 22.38 -7.34 37.31
CA LEU A 320 21.76 -6.11 36.78
C LEU A 320 21.54 -5.02 37.85
N LYS A 321 21.64 -5.35 39.15
CA LYS A 321 21.26 -4.47 40.26
C LYS A 321 22.39 -4.29 41.27
N ALA A 322 22.34 -3.20 42.02
CA ALA A 322 23.26 -2.90 43.11
C ALA A 322 22.46 -2.76 44.42
N PRO A 323 22.40 -3.78 45.30
CA PRO A 323 22.96 -5.12 45.15
C PRO A 323 22.02 -6.10 44.42
N THR A 324 22.57 -6.96 43.57
CA THR A 324 21.94 -8.24 43.20
C THR A 324 22.15 -9.22 44.37
N ILE A 325 21.08 -9.91 44.77
CA ILE A 325 21.03 -10.71 46.02
C ILE A 325 20.97 -12.21 45.71
N ILE A 326 21.80 -12.98 46.41
CA ILE A 326 21.65 -14.43 46.51
C ILE A 326 20.86 -14.74 47.77
N TYR A 327 19.71 -15.37 47.60
CA TYR A 327 18.73 -15.69 48.64
C TYR A 327 18.93 -17.13 49.17
N SER A 328 18.50 -17.40 50.41
CA SER A 328 18.58 -18.73 51.03
C SER A 328 17.49 -19.70 50.56
N LYS A 329 16.43 -19.19 49.94
CA LYS A 329 15.37 -19.94 49.24
C LYS A 329 15.03 -19.26 47.92
N ALA A 330 14.29 -19.94 47.05
CA ALA A 330 13.67 -19.35 45.87
C ALA A 330 12.48 -18.44 46.26
N SER A 331 12.78 -17.38 47.02
CA SER A 331 11.84 -16.38 47.50
C SER A 331 12.58 -15.09 47.86
N ARG A 332 12.09 -13.95 47.35
CA ARG A 332 12.64 -12.62 47.62
C ARG A 332 12.46 -12.15 49.08
N SER A 333 11.63 -12.84 49.88
CA SER A 333 11.45 -12.58 51.32
C SER A 333 12.37 -13.42 52.21
N SER A 334 13.12 -14.37 51.65
CA SER A 334 14.06 -15.19 52.40
C SER A 334 15.37 -14.47 52.72
N SER A 335 16.15 -14.97 53.68
CA SER A 335 17.39 -14.33 54.12
C SER A 335 18.45 -14.28 53.02
N SER A 336 19.11 -13.13 52.86
CA SER A 336 20.21 -12.96 51.90
C SER A 336 21.46 -13.71 52.37
N LEU A 337 21.95 -14.65 51.56
CA LEU A 337 23.22 -15.36 51.76
C LEU A 337 24.41 -14.51 51.33
N LYS A 338 24.29 -13.79 50.20
CA LYS A 338 25.36 -12.93 49.66
C LYS A 338 24.78 -11.80 48.82
N LYS A 339 25.54 -10.73 48.65
CA LYS A 339 25.20 -9.55 47.85
C LYS A 339 26.35 -9.25 46.88
N TYR A 340 26.02 -8.82 45.67
CA TYR A 340 26.97 -8.48 44.62
C TYR A 340 26.64 -7.12 44.01
N ASN A 341 27.66 -6.36 43.59
CA ASN A 341 27.48 -5.08 42.91
C ASN A 341 27.06 -5.30 41.46
N GLN A 342 26.36 -4.33 40.85
CA GLN A 342 26.00 -4.36 39.44
C GLN A 342 27.24 -4.59 38.56
N GLY A 343 27.11 -5.41 37.52
CA GLY A 343 28.20 -5.77 36.61
C GLY A 343 29.11 -6.91 37.12
N THR A 344 28.87 -7.46 38.32
CA THR A 344 29.56 -8.69 38.76
C THR A 344 29.13 -9.86 37.88
N ILE A 345 30.11 -10.58 37.33
CA ILE A 345 29.90 -11.87 36.63
C ILE A 345 29.56 -12.96 37.65
N LEU A 346 28.45 -13.65 37.44
CA LEU A 346 27.93 -14.72 38.28
C LEU A 346 27.79 -16.02 37.48
N TYR A 347 27.88 -17.15 38.19
CA TYR A 347 27.69 -18.49 37.66
C TYR A 347 26.53 -19.15 38.40
N TYR A 348 25.57 -19.68 37.66
CA TYR A 348 24.34 -20.26 38.21
C TYR A 348 23.76 -21.29 37.24
N LYS A 349 22.83 -22.12 37.72
CA LYS A 349 22.13 -23.13 36.94
C LYS A 349 20.65 -22.82 36.81
N ALA A 350 20.01 -23.41 35.82
CA ALA A 350 18.55 -23.58 35.81
C ALA A 350 18.05 -24.11 37.16
N PHE A 351 16.83 -23.71 37.52
CA PHE A 351 16.17 -24.22 38.73
C PHE A 351 14.66 -24.20 38.56
N SER A 352 14.07 -23.02 38.32
CA SER A 352 12.62 -22.85 38.11
C SER A 352 12.33 -21.76 37.06
N SER A 353 11.06 -21.47 36.78
CA SER A 353 10.60 -20.39 35.88
C SER A 353 11.22 -19.04 36.19
N GLU A 354 11.15 -18.58 37.44
CA GLU A 354 11.65 -17.26 37.86
C GLU A 354 13.01 -17.28 38.58
N TRP A 355 13.57 -18.47 38.83
CA TRP A 355 14.77 -18.64 39.65
C TRP A 355 15.88 -19.46 38.99
N TYR A 356 17.12 -19.04 39.25
CA TYR A 356 18.33 -19.81 39.03
C TYR A 356 18.94 -20.24 40.39
N GLN A 357 19.68 -21.34 40.40
CA GLN A 357 20.41 -21.84 41.56
C GLN A 357 21.90 -21.48 41.46
N ALA A 358 22.48 -20.90 42.52
CA ALA A 358 23.87 -20.49 42.57
C ALA A 358 24.61 -21.11 43.77
N THR A 359 25.90 -21.41 43.62
CA THR A 359 26.77 -21.80 44.74
C THR A 359 27.51 -20.58 45.25
N VAL A 360 27.38 -20.26 46.55
CA VAL A 360 28.11 -19.17 47.20
C VAL A 360 28.93 -19.68 48.37
N TYR A 361 30.15 -19.15 48.51
CA TYR A 361 31.01 -19.44 49.65
C TYR A 361 30.82 -18.38 50.73
N ILE A 362 30.53 -18.83 51.97
CA ILE A 362 30.46 -18.00 53.18
C ILE A 362 31.41 -18.60 54.20
N SER A 363 32.40 -17.83 54.67
CA SER A 363 33.45 -18.29 55.59
C SER A 363 34.12 -19.60 55.14
N GLY A 364 34.42 -19.70 53.85
CA GLY A 364 35.01 -20.89 53.21
C GLY A 364 34.03 -22.04 52.92
N GLN A 365 32.84 -22.07 53.52
CA GLN A 365 31.85 -23.12 53.30
C GLN A 365 30.97 -22.81 52.08
N ALA A 366 30.86 -23.76 51.15
CA ALA A 366 29.92 -23.69 50.05
C ALA A 366 28.46 -23.82 50.54
N ARG A 367 27.57 -22.99 50.00
CA ARG A 367 26.12 -23.03 50.25
C ARG A 367 25.35 -22.85 48.95
N THR A 368 24.30 -23.63 48.78
CA THR A 368 23.29 -23.39 47.74
C THR A 368 22.49 -22.14 48.08
N GLY A 369 22.31 -21.28 47.10
CA GLY A 369 21.41 -20.12 47.15
C GLY A 369 20.69 -19.92 45.83
N TYR A 370 19.81 -18.93 45.78
CA TYR A 370 18.91 -18.70 44.66
C TYR A 370 18.96 -17.24 44.21
N ILE A 371 18.85 -17.02 42.91
CA ILE A 371 18.89 -15.70 42.29
C ILE A 371 17.74 -15.59 41.29
N HIS A 372 17.01 -14.48 41.35
CA HIS A 372 15.84 -14.25 40.51
C HIS A 372 16.28 -13.87 39.10
N LYS A 373 15.63 -14.39 38.05
CA LYS A 373 16.07 -14.18 36.66
C LYS A 373 16.13 -12.70 36.30
N SER A 374 15.10 -11.92 36.63
CA SER A 374 15.09 -10.45 36.45
C SER A 374 16.05 -9.62 37.34
N ASP A 375 16.99 -10.26 38.05
CA ASP A 375 18.15 -9.60 38.71
C ASP A 375 19.47 -9.84 37.96
N VAL A 376 19.44 -10.59 36.84
CA VAL A 376 20.58 -10.92 35.97
C VAL A 376 20.25 -10.86 34.48
N GLU A 377 21.27 -10.65 33.63
CA GLU A 377 21.23 -11.01 32.20
C GLU A 377 22.29 -12.09 31.91
N ASN A 378 22.00 -13.03 31.00
CA ASN A 378 22.99 -14.03 30.60
C ASN A 378 24.03 -13.41 29.66
N LEU A 379 25.27 -13.92 29.67
CA LEU A 379 26.28 -13.54 28.70
C LEU A 379 26.03 -14.21 27.35
N ASP A 380 26.48 -13.55 26.29
CA ASP A 380 26.48 -14.07 24.92
C ASP A 380 27.41 -15.30 24.85
N GLY A 381 26.89 -16.42 24.33
CA GLY A 381 27.61 -17.71 24.31
C GLY A 381 28.76 -17.78 23.30
N SER A 382 28.80 -16.85 22.33
CA SER A 382 29.82 -16.76 21.28
C SER A 382 30.25 -15.30 21.12
N ALA A 383 31.56 -15.08 21.01
CA ALA A 383 32.14 -13.77 20.73
C ALA A 383 32.05 -13.45 19.23
N VAL A 384 31.23 -12.47 18.88
CA VAL A 384 31.10 -11.88 17.55
C VAL A 384 31.76 -10.50 17.60
N SER A 385 32.74 -10.26 16.74
CA SER A 385 33.41 -8.96 16.64
C SER A 385 32.57 -7.97 15.83
N TYR A 386 32.61 -6.71 16.25
CA TYR A 386 31.97 -5.57 15.60
C TYR A 386 32.96 -4.40 15.53
N LYS A 387 32.82 -3.59 14.47
CA LYS A 387 33.32 -2.22 14.44
C LYS A 387 32.13 -1.26 14.38
N GLY A 388 32.25 -0.09 14.98
CA GLY A 388 31.16 0.88 15.07
C GLY A 388 31.65 2.25 15.51
N ILE A 389 30.74 3.18 15.78
CA ILE A 389 31.07 4.57 16.12
C ILE A 389 30.55 4.96 17.50
N ALA A 390 31.33 5.76 18.22
CA ALA A 390 30.91 6.44 19.44
C ALA A 390 29.73 7.40 19.17
N LEU A 391 28.58 7.18 19.79
CA LEU A 391 27.39 8.05 19.64
C LEU A 391 27.42 9.29 20.54
N LYS A 392 28.28 9.32 21.56
CA LYS A 392 28.32 10.36 22.60
C LYS A 392 29.71 10.95 22.75
N ALA A 393 29.80 12.10 23.43
CA ALA A 393 31.04 12.76 23.80
C ALA A 393 31.01 13.09 25.30
N PRO A 394 31.74 12.37 26.16
CA PRO A 394 32.48 11.14 25.87
C PRO A 394 31.56 9.92 25.69
N THR A 395 31.96 8.98 24.82
CA THR A 395 31.60 7.56 24.95
C THR A 395 32.66 6.89 25.83
N ILE A 396 32.24 6.12 26.83
CA ILE A 396 33.13 5.65 27.91
C ILE A 396 33.33 4.14 27.85
N ILE A 397 34.59 3.69 27.98
CA ILE A 397 34.93 2.30 28.26
C ILE A 397 35.05 2.14 29.77
N TYR A 398 34.26 1.23 30.35
CA TYR A 398 34.15 0.99 31.78
C TYR A 398 34.98 -0.23 32.22
N SER A 399 35.44 -0.25 33.47
CA SER A 399 36.21 -1.35 34.06
C SER A 399 35.37 -2.59 34.41
N GLN A 400 34.06 -2.43 34.54
CA GLN A 400 33.06 -3.49 34.67
C GLN A 400 31.86 -3.16 33.77
N PRO A 401 30.99 -4.12 33.42
CA PRO A 401 29.75 -3.86 32.69
C PRO A 401 28.70 -3.21 33.61
N SER A 402 29.02 -1.99 34.06
CA SER A 402 28.21 -1.12 34.90
C SER A 402 28.69 0.32 34.75
N VAL A 403 27.76 1.23 34.47
CA VAL A 403 28.04 2.66 34.28
C VAL A 403 28.48 3.39 35.56
N SER A 404 28.43 2.72 36.72
CA SER A 404 28.95 3.23 38.00
C SER A 404 30.35 2.71 38.35
N SER A 405 30.95 1.88 37.49
CA SER A 405 32.34 1.42 37.63
C SER A 405 33.35 2.45 37.08
N ALA A 406 34.63 2.31 37.43
CA ALA A 406 35.65 3.25 37.00
C ALA A 406 35.81 3.26 35.47
N ALA A 407 35.91 4.45 34.87
CA ALA A 407 36.26 4.60 33.47
C ALA A 407 37.72 4.18 33.21
N LEU A 408 37.94 3.47 32.11
CA LEU A 408 39.25 3.04 31.62
C LEU A 408 39.78 3.96 30.52
N LYS A 409 38.96 4.26 29.52
CA LYS A 409 39.28 5.19 28.41
C LYS A 409 38.00 5.92 27.98
N GLN A 410 38.15 7.07 27.34
CA GLN A 410 37.05 7.91 26.88
C GLN A 410 37.31 8.36 25.44
N TYR A 411 36.28 8.32 24.60
CA TYR A 411 36.37 8.63 23.18
C TYR A 411 35.38 9.73 22.78
N SER A 412 35.74 10.52 21.79
CA SER A 412 34.89 11.57 21.22
C SER A 412 33.81 10.99 20.30
N GLN A 413 32.72 11.73 20.09
CA GLN A 413 31.63 11.30 19.21
C GLN A 413 32.15 11.10 17.77
N GLY A 414 31.77 9.99 17.16
CA GLY A 414 32.15 9.60 15.80
C GLY A 414 33.48 8.84 15.71
N THR A 415 34.22 8.67 16.83
CA THR A 415 35.41 7.81 16.87
C THR A 415 35.04 6.38 16.50
N LEU A 416 35.85 5.75 15.65
CA LEU A 416 35.73 4.34 15.26
C LEU A 416 36.21 3.44 16.41
N LEU A 417 35.38 2.49 16.85
CA LEU A 417 35.63 1.60 17.98
C LEU A 417 35.44 0.14 17.58
N TYR A 418 36.25 -0.73 18.17
CA TYR A 418 36.28 -2.18 17.94
C TYR A 418 35.90 -2.90 19.24
N TYR A 419 34.96 -3.84 19.18
CA TYR A 419 34.41 -4.50 20.36
C TYR A 419 33.67 -5.80 19.98
N ARG A 420 33.46 -6.69 20.94
CA ARG A 420 32.77 -7.98 20.76
C ARG A 420 31.49 -8.11 21.57
N SER A 421 30.59 -8.98 21.14
CA SER A 421 29.43 -9.45 21.94
C SER A 421 29.87 -9.90 23.34
N PHE A 422 28.98 -9.70 24.31
CA PHE A 422 29.27 -9.99 25.71
C PHE A 422 28.00 -10.23 26.52
N SER A 423 27.01 -9.33 26.46
CA SER A 423 25.66 -9.56 27.01
C SER A 423 24.61 -8.85 26.19
N SER A 424 23.32 -8.99 26.52
CA SER A 424 22.24 -8.20 25.92
C SER A 424 22.52 -6.69 25.94
N SER A 425 22.97 -6.14 27.06
CA SER A 425 23.14 -4.69 27.28
C SER A 425 24.55 -4.14 27.01
N TRP A 426 25.58 -5.00 26.94
CA TRP A 426 26.99 -4.59 26.89
C TRP A 426 27.77 -5.28 25.76
N TYR A 427 28.77 -4.57 25.23
CA TYR A 427 29.89 -5.14 24.48
C TYR A 427 31.16 -5.14 25.36
N GLN A 428 32.12 -6.00 25.02
CA GLN A 428 33.46 -6.02 25.61
C GLN A 428 34.47 -5.45 24.61
N ALA A 429 35.37 -4.59 25.06
CA ALA A 429 36.47 -4.01 24.27
C ALA A 429 37.82 -4.32 24.91
N THR A 430 38.89 -4.26 24.12
CA THR A 430 40.26 -4.14 24.63
C THR A 430 40.64 -2.66 24.58
N VAL A 431 41.24 -2.14 25.66
CA VAL A 431 41.81 -0.77 25.69
C VAL A 431 43.17 -0.79 26.35
N TYR A 432 44.06 0.07 25.86
CA TYR A 432 45.43 0.18 26.32
C TYR A 432 45.53 1.39 27.24
N ILE A 433 46.19 1.21 28.38
CA ILE A 433 46.45 2.26 29.36
C ILE A 433 47.92 2.13 29.80
N SER A 434 48.76 3.05 29.33
CA SER A 434 50.20 3.06 29.56
C SER A 434 50.85 1.78 29.01
N GLY A 435 50.59 1.49 27.74
CA GLY A 435 51.11 0.33 27.00
C GLY A 435 50.56 -1.02 27.45
N LYS A 436 49.55 -1.05 28.34
CA LYS A 436 49.01 -2.30 28.91
C LYS A 436 47.57 -2.52 28.52
N ALA A 437 47.34 -3.57 27.74
CA ALA A 437 46.02 -4.06 27.37
C ALA A 437 45.16 -4.36 28.62
N ARG A 438 43.90 -3.92 28.60
CA ARG A 438 42.88 -4.20 29.60
C ARG A 438 41.57 -4.55 28.91
N THR A 439 40.86 -5.53 29.46
CA THR A 439 39.43 -5.69 29.15
C THR A 439 38.65 -4.51 29.73
N GLY A 440 37.83 -3.89 28.90
CA GLY A 440 36.80 -2.95 29.30
C GLY A 440 35.45 -3.30 28.68
N TYR A 441 34.43 -2.52 29.05
CA TYR A 441 33.04 -2.76 28.66
C TYR A 441 32.39 -1.46 28.19
N ILE A 442 31.58 -1.55 27.14
CA ILE A 442 30.91 -0.40 26.53
C ILE A 442 29.42 -0.69 26.38
N HIS A 443 28.57 0.26 26.77
CA HIS A 443 27.13 0.06 26.77
C HIS A 443 26.59 0.17 25.34
N LYS A 444 25.68 -0.72 24.92
CA LYS A 444 25.27 -0.78 23.50
C LYS A 444 24.56 0.48 22.98
N SER A 445 23.99 1.32 23.87
CA SER A 445 23.39 2.60 23.49
C SER A 445 24.37 3.80 23.49
N ASP A 446 25.66 3.54 23.68
CA ASP A 446 26.75 4.53 23.53
C ASP A 446 27.48 4.39 22.18
N VAL A 447 27.09 3.41 21.35
CA VAL A 447 27.66 3.11 20.03
C VAL A 447 26.62 2.74 18.97
N GLU A 448 26.99 2.92 17.70
CA GLU A 448 26.25 2.40 16.53
C GLU A 448 27.17 1.49 15.72
N ASN A 449 26.76 0.24 15.47
CA ASN A 449 27.56 -0.71 14.68
C ASN A 449 27.61 -0.30 13.21
N ALA A 450 28.76 -0.56 12.58
CA ALA A 450 28.87 -0.53 11.13
C ALA A 450 28.12 -1.72 10.49
N THR A 451 27.64 -1.55 9.26
CA THR A 451 27.16 -2.68 8.45
C THR A 451 28.29 -3.66 8.19
N ALA A 452 28.02 -4.95 8.37
CA ALA A 452 28.95 -6.02 8.00
C ALA A 452 29.11 -6.14 6.47
N ASN A 453 28.07 -5.74 5.72
CA ASN A 453 28.05 -5.72 4.26
C ASN A 453 27.88 -4.27 3.78
N PRO A 454 28.97 -3.51 3.57
CA PRO A 454 28.91 -2.20 2.96
C PRO A 454 28.54 -2.32 1.47
N VAL A 455 27.75 -1.36 1.00
CA VAL A 455 27.31 -1.25 -0.40
C VAL A 455 27.80 0.07 -0.95
N ASP A 456 28.46 0.06 -2.11
CA ASP A 456 28.93 1.27 -2.77
C ASP A 456 27.78 2.05 -3.42
N TYR A 457 27.84 3.37 -3.25
CA TYR A 457 26.92 4.34 -3.82
C TYR A 457 27.67 5.43 -4.58
N LYS A 458 27.02 5.88 -5.64
CA LYS A 458 27.31 7.11 -6.36
C LYS A 458 26.14 8.06 -6.06
N GLY A 459 26.40 9.30 -5.70
CA GLY A 459 25.36 10.26 -5.32
C GLY A 459 25.77 11.70 -5.57
N VAL A 460 24.94 12.65 -5.14
CA VAL A 460 25.20 14.09 -5.28
C VAL A 460 25.17 14.83 -3.94
N ALA A 461 26.07 15.79 -3.79
CA ALA A 461 26.11 16.72 -2.66
C ALA A 461 24.82 17.55 -2.57
N LEU A 462 24.08 17.44 -1.46
CA LEU A 462 22.86 18.22 -1.23
C LEU A 462 23.11 19.63 -0.66
N LYS A 463 24.29 19.88 -0.07
CA LYS A 463 24.62 21.14 0.61
C LYS A 463 25.81 21.83 -0.06
N SER A 464 26.02 23.11 0.27
CA SER A 464 27.19 23.88 -0.20
C SER A 464 27.86 24.58 0.99
N PRO A 465 28.95 24.02 1.55
CA PRO A 465 29.55 22.72 1.22
C PRO A 465 28.79 21.52 1.81
N THR A 466 28.77 20.41 1.09
CA THR A 466 28.69 19.06 1.69
C THR A 466 30.10 18.71 2.18
N LYS A 467 30.22 18.24 3.42
CA LYS A 467 31.50 17.96 4.08
C LYS A 467 31.78 16.46 4.17
N VAL A 468 33.06 16.10 4.14
CA VAL A 468 33.57 14.79 4.54
C VAL A 468 34.42 14.99 5.79
N TYR A 469 34.06 14.32 6.89
CA TYR A 469 34.59 14.53 8.25
C TYR A 469 35.64 13.47 8.62
N LYS A 470 36.60 13.79 9.52
CA LYS A 470 37.62 12.82 10.03
C LYS A 470 36.93 11.65 10.75
N MET A 471 35.93 11.96 11.57
CA MET A 471 35.13 11.03 12.35
C MET A 471 33.66 11.07 11.90
N ALA A 472 32.86 10.09 12.30
CA ALA A 472 31.42 10.05 12.06
C ALA A 472 30.64 11.00 13.01
N SER A 473 31.03 12.28 13.04
CA SER A 473 30.32 13.35 13.74
C SER A 473 30.47 14.67 12.98
N THR A 474 29.38 15.44 12.93
CA THR A 474 29.37 16.78 12.32
C THR A 474 30.14 17.84 13.12
N SER A 475 30.54 17.52 14.36
CA SER A 475 31.45 18.34 15.17
C SER A 475 32.93 18.06 14.88
N SER A 476 33.25 16.98 14.14
CA SER A 476 34.62 16.62 13.76
C SER A 476 35.18 17.59 12.69
N SER A 477 36.50 17.61 12.55
CA SER A 477 37.17 18.38 11.50
C SER A 477 36.82 17.82 10.11
N ALA A 478 36.59 18.71 9.14
CA ALA A 478 36.34 18.31 7.76
C ALA A 478 37.67 18.00 7.06
N LEU A 479 37.83 16.76 6.57
CA LEU A 479 38.92 16.37 5.68
C LEU A 479 38.78 17.01 4.30
N LYS A 480 37.54 17.11 3.79
CA LYS A 480 37.25 17.70 2.47
C LYS A 480 35.87 18.33 2.42
N SER A 481 35.67 19.23 1.46
CA SER A 481 34.40 19.93 1.23
C SER A 481 34.10 20.01 -0.27
N TYR A 482 32.82 19.84 -0.63
CA TYR A 482 32.34 19.79 -2.00
C TYR A 482 31.14 20.72 -2.18
N SER A 483 31.06 21.43 -3.31
CA SER A 483 29.91 22.27 -3.65
C SER A 483 28.67 21.43 -3.96
N GLN A 484 27.49 22.01 -3.77
CA GLN A 484 26.21 21.34 -4.08
C GLN A 484 26.17 20.82 -5.53
N GLY A 485 25.58 19.64 -5.72
CA GLY A 485 25.46 18.96 -7.01
C GLY A 485 26.76 18.35 -7.56
N LYS A 486 27.87 18.37 -6.81
CA LYS A 486 29.03 17.52 -7.13
C LYS A 486 28.67 16.06 -6.95
N ILE A 487 29.10 15.21 -7.89
CA ILE A 487 29.01 13.76 -7.77
C ILE A 487 30.03 13.29 -6.73
N LEU A 488 29.59 12.45 -5.81
CA LEU A 488 30.39 11.84 -4.74
C LEU A 488 30.25 10.31 -4.80
N TYR A 489 31.28 9.63 -4.33
CA TYR A 489 31.36 8.17 -4.22
C TYR A 489 31.59 7.82 -2.74
N TYR A 490 30.77 6.92 -2.21
CA TYR A 490 30.73 6.60 -0.79
C TYR A 490 30.00 5.26 -0.58
N LYS A 491 30.27 4.55 0.52
CA LYS A 491 29.63 3.27 0.85
C LYS A 491 28.83 3.33 2.15
N SER A 492 27.79 2.50 2.27
CA SER A 492 27.04 2.38 3.53
C SER A 492 27.97 2.00 4.67
N PHE A 493 27.80 2.66 5.81
CA PHE A 493 28.64 2.44 6.98
C PHE A 493 27.77 2.31 8.24
N THR A 494 27.03 3.34 8.66
CA THR A 494 25.97 3.22 9.68
C THR A 494 24.63 3.77 9.16
N ALA A 495 23.56 3.80 9.96
CA ALA A 495 22.29 4.38 9.53
C ALA A 495 22.37 5.93 9.45
N GLY A 496 23.25 6.56 10.23
CA GLY A 496 23.51 8.01 10.17
C GLY A 496 24.60 8.43 9.18
N TRP A 497 25.47 7.50 8.74
CA TRP A 497 26.73 7.83 8.07
C TRP A 497 27.09 6.90 6.90
N TYR A 498 27.58 7.52 5.83
CA TYR A 498 28.34 6.87 4.77
C TYR A 498 29.86 7.02 5.01
N GLN A 499 30.66 6.04 4.58
CA GLN A 499 32.12 6.12 4.52
C GLN A 499 32.57 6.53 3.11
N ALA A 500 33.56 7.41 2.99
CA ALA A 500 34.10 7.87 1.71
C ALA A 500 35.64 8.00 1.76
N SER A 501 36.31 7.64 0.67
CA SER A 501 37.75 7.87 0.51
C SER A 501 37.99 9.25 -0.08
N VAL A 502 38.80 10.08 0.57
CA VAL A 502 39.12 11.44 0.12
C VAL A 502 40.62 11.71 0.12
N VAL A 503 41.16 12.14 -1.02
CA VAL A 503 42.55 12.60 -1.14
C VAL A 503 42.71 13.96 -0.45
N VAL A 504 43.63 14.06 0.52
CA VAL A 504 44.00 15.26 1.25
C VAL A 504 45.52 15.35 1.28
N ASN A 505 46.09 16.38 0.65
CA ASN A 505 47.54 16.57 0.52
C ASN A 505 48.27 15.33 -0.06
N GLY A 506 47.78 14.80 -1.19
CA GLY A 506 48.28 13.56 -1.81
C GLY A 506 47.77 12.27 -1.16
N VAL A 507 47.77 12.22 0.17
CA VAL A 507 47.37 11.03 0.94
C VAL A 507 45.86 10.76 0.83
N THR A 508 45.49 9.51 0.55
CA THR A 508 44.08 9.06 0.61
C THR A 508 43.69 8.79 2.05
N ARG A 509 42.60 9.43 2.53
CA ARG A 509 42.08 9.25 3.89
C ARG A 509 40.65 8.75 3.87
N THR A 510 40.34 7.79 4.74
CA THR A 510 38.95 7.49 5.10
C THR A 510 38.35 8.70 5.79
N GLY A 511 37.12 9.05 5.41
CA GLY A 511 36.28 10.00 6.12
C GLY A 511 34.80 9.64 6.01
N TYR A 512 33.95 10.45 6.64
CA TYR A 512 32.54 10.13 6.80
C TYR A 512 31.65 11.25 6.28
N ILE A 513 30.50 10.89 5.70
CA ILE A 513 29.51 11.82 5.13
C ILE A 513 28.16 11.51 5.79
N SER A 514 27.46 12.52 6.30
CA SER A 514 26.12 12.30 6.85
C SER A 514 25.15 11.90 5.73
N VAL A 515 24.28 10.92 5.99
CA VAL A 515 23.25 10.50 5.01
C VAL A 515 22.33 11.65 4.57
N ASN A 516 22.22 12.71 5.38
CA ASN A 516 21.43 13.91 5.11
C ASN A 516 22.17 14.99 4.28
N ASP A 517 23.43 14.77 3.93
CA ASP A 517 24.26 15.71 3.16
C ASP A 517 24.40 15.29 1.68
N VAL A 518 23.86 14.12 1.30
CA VAL A 518 23.94 13.53 -0.04
C VAL A 518 22.64 12.87 -0.48
N GLU A 519 22.44 12.75 -1.79
CA GLU A 519 21.34 12.01 -2.40
C GLU A 519 21.90 10.95 -3.35
N SER A 520 21.65 9.67 -3.08
CA SER A 520 22.13 8.57 -3.92
C SER A 520 21.49 8.60 -5.31
N ALA A 521 22.31 8.33 -6.31
CA ALA A 521 21.90 8.26 -7.70
C ALA A 521 21.43 6.85 -8.08
N VAL A 522 20.52 6.77 -9.04
CA VAL A 522 19.94 5.53 -9.56
C VAL A 522 20.29 5.40 -11.04
N GLU A 523 21.16 4.46 -11.38
CA GLU A 523 21.64 4.29 -12.76
C GLU A 523 20.64 3.50 -13.62
N THR A 524 19.51 4.12 -13.96
CA THR A 524 18.57 3.55 -14.95
C THR A 524 19.06 3.84 -16.37
N SER A 525 19.36 2.79 -17.14
CA SER A 525 19.76 2.93 -18.55
C SER A 525 18.62 3.47 -19.44
N SER A 526 17.39 3.02 -19.19
CA SER A 526 16.17 3.35 -19.95
C SER A 526 15.73 4.81 -19.81
N SER A 527 15.42 5.45 -20.94
CA SER A 527 14.79 6.77 -20.99
C SER A 527 13.27 6.67 -21.14
N PHE A 528 12.53 7.58 -20.50
CA PHE A 528 11.08 7.71 -20.61
C PHE A 528 10.66 9.17 -20.85
N LYS A 529 9.37 9.41 -21.04
CA LYS A 529 8.81 10.75 -21.27
C LYS A 529 8.22 11.31 -19.97
N VAL A 530 8.33 12.63 -19.80
CA VAL A 530 7.60 13.41 -18.78
C VAL A 530 7.06 14.70 -19.41
N ARG A 531 6.01 15.27 -18.85
CA ARG A 531 5.41 16.55 -19.25
C ARG A 531 5.76 17.64 -18.24
N GLY A 532 6.13 18.84 -18.71
CA GLY A 532 6.32 20.00 -17.83
C GLY A 532 4.99 20.48 -17.21
N ILE A 533 4.94 20.69 -15.88
CA ILE A 533 3.71 21.16 -15.20
C ILE A 533 3.81 22.59 -14.65
N VAL A 534 5.03 23.13 -14.53
CA VAL A 534 5.27 24.55 -14.22
C VAL A 534 5.37 25.39 -15.50
N SER A 535 5.21 26.71 -15.40
CA SER A 535 5.28 27.64 -16.53
C SER A 535 6.60 27.59 -17.30
N LYS A 536 7.71 27.33 -16.60
CA LYS A 536 9.07 27.25 -17.14
C LYS A 536 9.85 26.10 -16.48
N VAL A 537 9.95 24.96 -17.16
CA VAL A 537 10.82 23.85 -16.73
C VAL A 537 12.25 24.17 -17.10
N ASN A 538 13.15 24.22 -16.12
CA ASN A 538 14.57 24.49 -16.33
C ASN A 538 15.37 23.18 -16.39
N VAL A 539 16.33 23.14 -17.32
CA VAL A 539 17.39 22.14 -17.36
C VAL A 539 18.67 22.79 -16.82
N TYR A 540 19.14 22.30 -15.68
CA TYR A 540 20.27 22.83 -14.92
C TYR A 540 21.57 22.10 -15.28
N SER A 541 22.73 22.76 -15.16
CA SER A 541 24.04 22.18 -15.47
C SER A 541 24.56 21.17 -14.45
N TYR A 542 24.04 21.20 -13.22
CA TYR A 542 24.19 20.20 -12.16
C TYR A 542 22.94 20.18 -11.29
N THR A 543 22.84 19.26 -10.33
CA THR A 543 21.64 19.05 -9.48
C THR A 543 21.49 20.11 -8.37
N SER A 544 21.36 21.38 -8.77
CA SER A 544 20.94 22.49 -7.91
C SER A 544 20.13 23.52 -8.68
N SER A 545 19.17 24.16 -8.02
CA SER A 545 18.50 25.36 -8.55
C SER A 545 19.37 26.62 -8.56
N SER A 546 20.56 26.61 -7.98
CA SER A 546 21.57 27.68 -8.16
C SER A 546 22.50 27.45 -9.35
N ALA A 547 22.41 26.29 -10.02
CA ALA A 547 23.22 25.97 -11.18
C ALA A 547 22.81 26.79 -12.42
N SER A 548 23.75 26.99 -13.34
CA SER A 548 23.44 27.64 -14.62
C SER A 548 22.39 26.86 -15.40
N VAL A 549 21.35 27.56 -15.88
CA VAL A 549 20.29 26.97 -16.70
C VAL A 549 20.80 26.78 -18.13
N LEU A 550 20.97 25.54 -18.54
CA LEU A 550 21.41 25.14 -19.88
C LEU A 550 20.34 25.40 -20.94
N LYS A 551 19.06 25.18 -20.58
CA LYS A 551 17.90 25.37 -21.44
C LYS A 551 16.62 25.45 -20.60
N SER A 552 15.58 26.08 -21.12
CA SER A 552 14.24 26.05 -20.52
C SER A 552 13.20 25.61 -21.54
N TYR A 553 12.10 25.06 -21.03
CA TYR A 553 10.93 24.61 -21.78
C TYR A 553 9.65 25.13 -21.13
N GLY A 554 8.59 25.35 -21.92
CA GLY A 554 7.30 25.81 -21.40
C GLY A 554 6.51 24.71 -20.70
N LYS A 555 5.43 25.09 -20.01
CA LYS A 555 4.39 24.16 -19.53
C LYS A 555 3.93 23.25 -20.68
N ASP A 556 3.57 22.01 -20.32
CA ASP A 556 3.10 20.93 -21.18
C ASP A 556 4.07 20.43 -22.26
N THR A 557 5.30 20.96 -22.31
CA THR A 557 6.37 20.38 -23.14
C THR A 557 6.64 18.94 -22.71
N ILE A 558 6.65 18.00 -23.66
CA ILE A 558 7.08 16.61 -23.44
C ILE A 558 8.61 16.52 -23.56
N LEU A 559 9.25 16.00 -22.51
CA LEU A 559 10.69 15.91 -22.35
C LEU A 559 11.11 14.44 -22.20
N ILE A 560 12.24 14.07 -22.81
CA ILE A 560 12.83 12.73 -22.67
C ILE A 560 13.87 12.78 -21.56
N VAL A 561 13.73 11.89 -20.57
CA VAL A 561 14.50 11.89 -19.33
C VAL A 561 14.93 10.47 -18.93
N LYS A 562 15.93 10.38 -18.05
CA LYS A 562 16.25 9.19 -17.25
C LYS A 562 16.05 9.52 -15.76
N ASN A 563 15.83 8.51 -14.92
CA ASN A 563 16.02 8.73 -13.48
C ASN A 563 17.49 9.07 -13.22
N PHE A 564 17.73 9.95 -12.24
CA PHE A 564 19.09 10.25 -11.79
C PHE A 564 19.20 10.18 -10.29
N THR A 565 18.34 10.87 -9.54
CA THR A 565 18.21 10.71 -8.08
C THR A 565 16.74 10.57 -7.68
N SER A 566 16.37 10.70 -6.40
CA SER A 566 14.95 10.77 -5.99
C SER A 566 14.30 12.10 -6.45
N SER A 567 15.03 13.20 -6.36
CA SER A 567 14.58 14.58 -6.62
C SER A 567 14.83 15.05 -8.06
N TRP A 568 15.77 14.41 -8.77
CA TRP A 568 16.23 14.85 -10.09
C TRP A 568 16.10 13.78 -11.18
N TYR A 569 15.75 14.22 -12.38
CA TYR A 569 15.94 13.53 -13.64
C TYR A 569 17.22 14.01 -14.33
N GLN A 570 17.83 13.14 -15.14
CA GLN A 570 18.86 13.51 -16.12
C GLN A 570 18.19 13.65 -17.50
N ALA A 571 18.61 14.65 -18.27
CA ALA A 571 18.17 14.90 -19.64
C ALA A 571 19.36 15.25 -20.54
N THR A 572 19.25 14.93 -21.83
CA THR A 572 20.19 15.39 -22.86
C THR A 572 19.58 16.60 -23.56
N VAL A 573 20.25 17.75 -23.51
CA VAL A 573 19.87 18.96 -24.25
C VAL A 573 20.93 19.32 -25.28
N TYR A 574 20.50 19.88 -26.41
CA TYR A 574 21.40 20.36 -27.46
C TYR A 574 21.54 21.88 -27.37
N ILE A 575 22.78 22.36 -27.26
CA ILE A 575 23.16 23.77 -27.22
C ILE A 575 24.17 24.00 -28.35
N ASN A 576 23.85 24.89 -29.28
CA ASN A 576 24.67 25.18 -30.47
C ASN A 576 25.11 23.89 -31.21
N GLY A 577 24.15 22.98 -31.43
CA GLY A 577 24.36 21.66 -32.05
C GLY A 577 25.02 20.61 -31.16
N LYS A 578 25.73 21.00 -30.08
CA LYS A 578 26.45 20.07 -29.20
C LYS A 578 25.53 19.53 -28.11
N ALA A 579 25.55 18.20 -27.91
CA ALA A 579 24.85 17.56 -26.81
C ALA A 579 25.49 17.94 -25.46
N ARG A 580 24.65 18.16 -24.44
CA ARG A 580 25.02 18.43 -23.06
C ARG A 580 24.11 17.64 -22.13
N THR A 581 24.69 16.97 -21.16
CA THR A 581 23.96 16.44 -20.00
C THR A 581 23.46 17.60 -19.14
N GLY A 582 22.22 17.53 -18.70
CA GLY A 582 21.64 18.46 -17.73
C GLY A 582 20.60 17.77 -16.86
N TYR A 583 20.07 18.49 -15.89
CA TYR A 583 19.27 17.95 -14.80
C TYR A 583 17.96 18.72 -14.64
N ILE A 584 16.86 18.01 -14.37
CA ILE A 584 15.51 18.57 -14.24
C ILE A 584 14.94 18.12 -12.91
N LYS A 585 14.34 19.03 -12.12
CA LYS A 585 13.65 18.65 -10.88
C LYS A 585 12.38 17.87 -11.22
N LYS A 586 12.14 16.75 -10.53
CA LYS A 586 10.91 15.97 -10.77
C LYS A 586 9.64 16.77 -10.43
N SER A 587 9.71 17.65 -9.42
CA SER A 587 8.65 18.61 -9.03
C SER A 587 8.13 19.48 -10.17
N ASP A 588 8.95 19.73 -11.19
CA ASP A 588 8.64 20.66 -12.27
C ASP A 588 7.90 19.93 -13.42
N THR A 589 7.69 18.62 -13.26
CA THR A 589 7.19 17.69 -14.30
C THR A 589 6.18 16.67 -13.76
N SER A 590 5.49 15.96 -14.66
CA SER A 590 4.64 14.80 -14.36
C SER A 590 4.93 13.66 -15.34
N THR A 591 4.76 12.41 -14.91
CA THR A 591 4.73 11.23 -15.80
C THR A 591 3.42 11.10 -16.58
N ASP A 592 2.35 11.77 -16.13
CA ASP A 592 1.12 11.93 -16.93
C ASP A 592 1.36 12.92 -18.08
N LEU A 593 1.38 12.38 -19.31
CA LEU A 593 1.69 13.11 -20.52
C LEU A 593 0.51 13.89 -21.11
N GLN A 594 -0.72 13.72 -20.60
CA GLN A 594 -1.89 14.42 -21.13
C GLN A 594 -2.21 15.69 -20.33
N GLU A 595 -2.87 16.68 -20.95
CA GLU A 595 -3.32 17.85 -20.21
C GLU A 595 -4.52 17.48 -19.30
N PRO A 596 -4.48 17.82 -17.99
CA PRO A 596 -5.59 17.59 -17.07
C PRO A 596 -6.84 18.33 -17.54
N SER A 597 -7.87 17.55 -17.89
CA SER A 597 -9.12 18.02 -18.49
C SER A 597 -10.23 17.00 -18.23
N TYR A 598 -11.48 17.36 -18.48
CA TYR A 598 -12.62 16.44 -18.30
C TYR A 598 -12.56 15.18 -19.16
N LEU A 599 -11.83 15.19 -20.29
CA LEU A 599 -11.60 13.99 -21.10
C LEU A 599 -10.90 12.87 -20.31
N ASN A 600 -9.95 13.26 -19.45
CA ASN A 600 -9.01 12.37 -18.76
C ASN A 600 -9.20 12.41 -17.23
N ALA A 601 -10.25 13.08 -16.75
CA ALA A 601 -10.62 13.08 -15.34
C ALA A 601 -11.16 11.70 -14.93
N ASP A 602 -10.71 11.18 -13.79
CA ASP A 602 -11.27 9.96 -13.19
C ASP A 602 -12.73 10.24 -12.76
N LEU A 603 -13.68 9.67 -13.50
CA LEU A 603 -15.12 9.86 -13.31
C LEU A 603 -15.65 9.19 -12.04
N ARG A 604 -14.80 8.49 -11.27
CA ARG A 604 -15.12 8.01 -9.93
C ARG A 604 -14.87 9.05 -8.84
N LYS A 605 -14.15 10.14 -9.14
CA LYS A 605 -13.95 11.27 -8.22
C LYS A 605 -15.21 12.15 -8.19
N SER A 606 -15.53 12.67 -7.02
CA SER A 606 -16.61 13.66 -6.83
C SER A 606 -16.42 14.85 -7.78
N ALA A 607 -17.52 15.42 -8.26
CA ALA A 607 -17.49 16.65 -9.03
C ALA A 607 -17.41 17.87 -8.09
N ASN A 608 -16.64 18.89 -8.48
CA ASN A 608 -16.52 20.16 -7.74
C ASN A 608 -17.76 21.05 -7.89
N LEU A 609 -18.98 20.55 -7.63
CA LEU A 609 -20.21 21.30 -7.87
C LEU A 609 -21.34 20.96 -6.90
N THR A 610 -22.18 21.96 -6.62
CA THR A 610 -23.38 21.81 -5.80
C THR A 610 -24.63 21.55 -6.66
N ALA A 611 -25.76 21.19 -6.04
CA ALA A 611 -27.03 21.17 -6.75
C ALA A 611 -27.44 22.56 -7.27
N GLN A 612 -27.07 23.65 -6.57
CA GLN A 612 -27.35 25.00 -7.02
C GLN A 612 -26.55 25.36 -8.29
N ASP A 613 -25.28 24.93 -8.40
CA ASP A 613 -24.46 25.12 -9.60
C ASP A 613 -25.15 24.52 -10.86
N ILE A 614 -25.82 23.37 -10.70
CA ILE A 614 -26.59 22.72 -11.77
C ILE A 614 -27.84 23.54 -12.11
N VAL A 615 -28.59 23.98 -11.10
CA VAL A 615 -29.80 24.81 -11.27
C VAL A 615 -29.46 26.13 -11.98
N ASP A 616 -28.39 26.81 -11.58
CA ASP A 616 -27.95 28.08 -12.15
C ASP A 616 -27.39 27.91 -13.56
N PHE A 617 -26.69 26.80 -13.84
CA PHE A 617 -26.31 26.44 -15.21
C PHE A 617 -27.54 26.28 -16.12
N PHE A 618 -28.58 25.55 -15.70
CA PHE A 618 -29.81 25.41 -16.48
C PHE A 618 -30.56 26.74 -16.60
N ASN A 619 -30.72 27.51 -15.52
CA ASN A 619 -31.35 28.83 -15.56
C ASN A 619 -30.61 29.83 -16.48
N ARG A 620 -29.30 29.62 -16.72
CA ARG A 620 -28.48 30.42 -17.66
C ARG A 620 -28.49 29.90 -19.11
N ARG A 621 -28.65 28.59 -19.34
CA ARG A 621 -28.47 27.95 -20.68
C ARG A 621 -29.74 27.39 -21.30
N SER A 622 -30.67 26.87 -20.50
CA SER A 622 -31.96 26.33 -20.95
C SER A 622 -32.98 26.44 -19.80
N PRO A 623 -33.55 27.64 -19.55
CA PRO A 623 -34.35 27.92 -18.35
C PRO A 623 -35.59 27.03 -18.20
N ASN A 624 -36.11 26.55 -19.34
CA ASN A 624 -37.31 25.71 -19.44
C ASN A 624 -36.99 24.20 -19.39
N SER A 625 -35.72 23.81 -19.24
CA SER A 625 -35.35 22.39 -19.15
C SER A 625 -35.90 21.77 -17.86
N PRO A 626 -36.62 20.63 -17.93
CA PRO A 626 -37.10 19.92 -16.74
C PRO A 626 -35.95 19.33 -15.91
N LEU A 627 -34.76 19.16 -16.50
CA LEU A 627 -33.60 18.54 -15.87
C LEU A 627 -33.12 19.27 -14.61
N LYS A 628 -33.36 20.59 -14.52
CA LYS A 628 -32.95 21.39 -13.35
C LYS A 628 -33.65 20.98 -12.05
N ASN A 629 -34.84 20.40 -12.14
CA ASN A 629 -35.59 19.91 -10.98
C ASN A 629 -34.90 18.69 -10.33
N TYR A 630 -34.02 18.01 -11.07
CA TYR A 630 -33.31 16.79 -10.66
C TYR A 630 -31.87 17.05 -10.21
N ALA A 631 -31.48 18.32 -10.05
CA ALA A 631 -30.14 18.73 -9.66
C ALA A 631 -29.61 18.01 -8.40
N GLN A 632 -30.43 17.95 -7.34
CA GLN A 632 -30.07 17.23 -6.12
C GLN A 632 -29.96 15.71 -6.34
N SER A 633 -30.80 15.14 -7.22
CA SER A 633 -30.77 13.71 -7.56
C SER A 633 -29.44 13.30 -8.20
N PHE A 634 -28.82 14.16 -9.03
CA PHE A 634 -27.47 13.92 -9.57
C PHE A 634 -26.38 13.90 -8.48
N ILE A 635 -26.42 14.83 -7.51
CA ILE A 635 -25.51 14.83 -6.35
C ILE A 635 -25.72 13.58 -5.49
N ASN A 636 -26.98 13.19 -5.27
CA ASN A 636 -27.33 12.03 -4.47
C ASN A 636 -26.80 10.73 -5.11
N VAL A 637 -26.98 10.50 -6.43
CA VAL A 637 -26.43 9.28 -7.04
C VAL A 637 -24.91 9.30 -7.17
N GLN A 638 -24.28 10.49 -7.29
CA GLN A 638 -22.82 10.58 -7.24
C GLN A 638 -22.30 9.97 -5.93
N ASN A 639 -22.89 10.34 -4.80
CA ASN A 639 -22.47 9.85 -3.49
C ASN A 639 -22.90 8.39 -3.24
N LYS A 640 -23.94 7.90 -3.93
CA LYS A 640 -24.45 6.53 -3.84
C LYS A 640 -23.66 5.52 -4.69
N TYR A 641 -23.31 5.87 -5.93
CA TYR A 641 -22.65 4.97 -6.89
C TYR A 641 -21.21 5.37 -7.23
N GLY A 642 -20.72 6.48 -6.69
CA GLY A 642 -19.37 6.97 -6.93
C GLY A 642 -19.14 7.33 -8.40
N VAL A 643 -20.03 8.14 -8.99
CA VAL A 643 -19.93 8.60 -10.39
C VAL A 643 -20.10 10.10 -10.46
N ASN A 644 -19.15 10.78 -11.09
CA ASN A 644 -19.03 12.24 -11.16
C ASN A 644 -20.32 12.93 -11.66
N ALA A 645 -20.89 13.82 -10.84
CA ALA A 645 -22.16 14.47 -11.14
C ALA A 645 -22.11 15.40 -12.37
N ALA A 646 -20.96 16.02 -12.68
CA ALA A 646 -20.83 16.86 -13.88
C ALA A 646 -21.02 16.01 -15.14
N TYR A 647 -20.42 14.82 -15.16
CA TYR A 647 -20.57 13.84 -16.23
C TYR A 647 -22.03 13.39 -16.34
N LEU A 648 -22.70 13.05 -15.24
CA LEU A 648 -24.10 12.60 -15.27
C LEU A 648 -25.04 13.66 -15.85
N VAL A 649 -24.89 14.93 -15.44
CA VAL A 649 -25.67 16.05 -15.97
C VAL A 649 -25.36 16.29 -17.45
N ALA A 650 -24.07 16.34 -17.83
CA ALA A 650 -23.64 16.55 -19.22
C ALA A 650 -24.14 15.44 -20.16
N HIS A 651 -24.02 14.18 -19.72
CA HIS A 651 -24.50 13.01 -20.44
C HIS A 651 -26.02 13.02 -20.58
N THR A 652 -26.77 13.33 -19.52
CA THR A 652 -28.23 13.52 -19.63
C THR A 652 -28.61 14.62 -20.62
N ILE A 653 -27.91 15.77 -20.61
CA ILE A 653 -28.17 16.86 -21.56
C ILE A 653 -27.96 16.41 -23.01
N TRP A 654 -26.91 15.62 -23.26
CA TRP A 654 -26.56 15.09 -24.58
C TRP A 654 -27.64 14.11 -25.08
N GLU A 655 -27.95 13.06 -24.32
CA GLU A 655 -28.88 12.01 -24.75
C GLU A 655 -30.37 12.46 -24.77
N THR A 656 -30.75 13.48 -23.99
CA THR A 656 -32.13 14.01 -23.99
C THR A 656 -32.36 15.22 -24.90
N GLY A 657 -31.29 15.85 -25.42
CA GLY A 657 -31.39 17.16 -26.04
C GLY A 657 -31.94 18.22 -25.06
N TRP A 658 -31.23 18.44 -23.95
CA TRP A 658 -31.64 19.36 -22.86
C TRP A 658 -33.00 19.05 -22.20
N GLY A 659 -33.42 17.78 -22.19
CA GLY A 659 -34.65 17.31 -21.56
C GLY A 659 -35.88 17.28 -22.47
N GLY A 660 -35.69 17.39 -23.79
CA GLY A 660 -36.78 17.44 -24.78
C GLY A 660 -37.18 16.09 -25.41
N SER A 661 -36.52 14.97 -25.05
CA SER A 661 -36.74 13.69 -25.73
C SER A 661 -38.04 12.99 -25.32
N ASN A 662 -38.71 12.34 -26.29
CA ASN A 662 -39.88 11.49 -26.02
C ASN A 662 -39.56 10.36 -25.02
N LEU A 663 -38.32 9.85 -25.01
CA LEU A 663 -37.85 8.84 -24.06
C LEU A 663 -37.84 9.37 -22.62
N MET A 664 -37.42 10.62 -22.40
CA MET A 664 -37.60 11.27 -21.10
C MET A 664 -39.10 11.47 -20.81
N THR A 665 -39.84 12.11 -21.72
CA THR A 665 -41.24 12.52 -21.50
C THR A 665 -42.21 11.38 -21.18
N TYR A 666 -42.05 10.21 -21.81
CA TYR A 666 -43.02 9.10 -21.71
C TYR A 666 -42.46 7.82 -21.08
N LYS A 667 -41.14 7.73 -20.88
CA LYS A 667 -40.47 6.56 -20.30
C LYS A 667 -39.49 6.89 -19.16
N ASN A 668 -39.41 8.16 -18.76
CA ASN A 668 -38.43 8.69 -17.80
C ASN A 668 -36.96 8.34 -18.13
N ASN A 669 -36.68 8.01 -19.38
CA ASN A 669 -35.39 7.44 -19.80
C ASN A 669 -34.46 8.54 -20.29
N LEU A 670 -33.54 8.93 -19.41
CA LEU A 670 -32.65 10.09 -19.56
C LEU A 670 -31.44 9.85 -20.47
N TYR A 671 -31.05 8.59 -20.71
CA TYR A 671 -29.76 8.25 -21.33
C TYR A 671 -29.92 7.37 -22.58
N GLY A 672 -31.11 7.39 -23.19
CA GLY A 672 -31.42 6.51 -24.32
C GLY A 672 -31.28 5.01 -24.01
N TYR A 673 -31.33 4.61 -22.74
CA TYR A 673 -30.87 3.26 -22.39
C TYR A 673 -31.78 2.18 -22.97
N GLY A 674 -31.19 1.26 -23.74
CA GLY A 674 -31.90 0.24 -24.52
C GLY A 674 -32.57 0.72 -25.82
N ALA A 675 -32.42 1.99 -26.20
CA ALA A 675 -32.99 2.58 -27.41
C ALA A 675 -32.13 2.26 -28.66
N TYR A 676 -32.32 1.07 -29.24
CA TYR A 676 -31.60 0.66 -30.45
C TYR A 676 -32.09 1.44 -31.69
N ASP A 677 -31.19 1.78 -32.62
CA ASP A 677 -31.46 2.60 -33.82
C ASP A 677 -32.71 2.21 -34.61
N VAL A 678 -32.99 0.91 -34.72
CA VAL A 678 -34.12 0.35 -35.47
C VAL A 678 -35.47 0.53 -34.78
N CYS A 679 -35.50 0.88 -33.50
CA CYS A 679 -36.69 0.94 -32.63
C CYS A 679 -36.50 1.83 -31.38
N PRO A 680 -35.96 3.05 -31.49
CA PRO A 680 -35.39 3.76 -30.33
C PRO A 680 -36.41 4.03 -29.22
N PHE A 681 -37.63 4.49 -29.55
CA PHE A 681 -38.66 4.69 -28.54
C PHE A 681 -39.20 3.37 -27.98
N THR A 682 -39.47 2.39 -28.84
CA THR A 682 -40.10 1.12 -28.46
C THR A 682 -39.17 0.28 -27.59
N CYS A 683 -37.91 0.17 -28.01
CA CYS A 683 -36.90 -0.64 -27.35
C CYS A 683 -36.31 0.05 -26.11
N GLY A 684 -36.31 1.38 -26.00
CA GLY A 684 -35.86 2.08 -24.79
C GLY A 684 -36.58 1.59 -23.53
N TYR A 685 -35.84 1.41 -22.42
CA TYR A 685 -36.40 1.04 -21.13
C TYR A 685 -37.41 2.07 -20.61
N TYR A 686 -38.41 1.61 -19.86
CA TYR A 686 -39.33 2.42 -19.07
C TYR A 686 -38.88 2.43 -17.62
N TYR A 687 -38.70 3.62 -17.06
CA TYR A 687 -38.39 3.83 -15.64
C TYR A 687 -39.61 4.42 -14.91
N PRO A 688 -39.97 3.95 -13.70
CA PRO A 688 -41.08 4.52 -12.92
C PRO A 688 -40.88 6.00 -12.57
N THR A 689 -39.63 6.38 -12.25
CA THR A 689 -39.23 7.76 -11.96
C THR A 689 -38.02 8.17 -12.81
N ILE A 690 -37.73 9.48 -12.84
CA ILE A 690 -36.50 10.00 -13.45
C ILE A 690 -35.28 9.56 -12.62
N GLU A 691 -35.39 9.59 -11.29
CA GLU A 691 -34.42 9.06 -10.34
C GLU A 691 -33.99 7.62 -10.68
N ASP A 692 -34.92 6.72 -10.99
CA ASP A 692 -34.62 5.34 -11.36
C ASP A 692 -33.68 5.25 -12.58
N SER A 693 -33.83 6.15 -13.56
CA SER A 693 -32.95 6.23 -14.73
C SER A 693 -31.55 6.72 -14.36
N ILE A 694 -31.45 7.78 -13.53
CA ILE A 694 -30.17 8.29 -13.00
C ILE A 694 -29.46 7.21 -12.16
N ASN A 695 -30.19 6.49 -11.30
CA ASN A 695 -29.64 5.40 -10.48
C ASN A 695 -29.15 4.23 -11.34
N SER A 696 -29.93 3.82 -12.36
CA SER A 696 -29.61 2.69 -13.24
C SER A 696 -28.35 2.91 -14.05
N VAL A 697 -28.24 4.06 -14.73
CA VAL A 697 -27.06 4.40 -15.52
C VAL A 697 -25.90 4.77 -14.61
N ALA A 698 -26.17 5.41 -13.46
CA ALA A 698 -25.30 5.52 -12.29
C ALA A 698 -24.48 4.23 -12.01
N TYR A 699 -25.20 3.20 -11.60
CA TYR A 699 -24.64 1.90 -11.26
C TYR A 699 -23.95 1.22 -12.45
N MET A 700 -24.60 1.19 -13.62
CA MET A 700 -24.06 0.52 -14.81
C MET A 700 -22.73 1.14 -15.27
N VAL A 701 -22.64 2.47 -15.31
CA VAL A 701 -21.40 3.18 -15.69
C VAL A 701 -20.30 2.87 -14.69
N ARG A 702 -20.60 2.91 -13.38
CA ARG A 702 -19.62 2.56 -12.34
C ARG A 702 -19.07 1.15 -12.54
N VAL A 703 -19.96 0.17 -12.61
CA VAL A 703 -19.59 -1.26 -12.58
C VAL A 703 -18.95 -1.70 -13.89
N ASN A 704 -19.50 -1.32 -15.05
CA ASN A 704 -19.06 -1.87 -16.32
C ASN A 704 -17.93 -1.07 -16.99
N TYR A 705 -17.83 0.24 -16.75
CA TYR A 705 -16.88 1.12 -17.46
C TYR A 705 -15.82 1.77 -16.57
N LEU A 706 -16.13 2.09 -15.30
CA LEU A 706 -15.20 2.83 -14.44
C LEU A 706 -14.43 1.96 -13.45
N ASN A 707 -14.97 0.82 -13.02
CA ASN A 707 -14.24 -0.16 -12.21
C ASN A 707 -13.26 -0.96 -13.10
N PRO A 708 -12.00 -1.21 -12.68
CA PRO A 708 -11.03 -1.97 -13.48
C PRO A 708 -11.43 -3.41 -13.84
N THR A 709 -12.36 -3.99 -13.09
CA THR A 709 -12.95 -5.32 -13.34
C THR A 709 -14.21 -5.28 -14.23
N GLY A 710 -14.61 -4.10 -14.71
CA GLY A 710 -15.80 -3.90 -15.53
C GLY A 710 -15.63 -4.42 -16.95
N ALA A 711 -16.68 -5.05 -17.49
CA ALA A 711 -16.67 -5.71 -18.81
C ALA A 711 -16.33 -4.78 -20.01
N TYR A 712 -16.39 -3.46 -19.81
CA TYR A 712 -16.11 -2.43 -20.81
C TYR A 712 -15.04 -1.42 -20.36
N TYR A 713 -14.34 -1.68 -19.26
CA TYR A 713 -13.17 -0.89 -18.83
C TYR A 713 -12.05 -0.98 -19.86
N TYR A 714 -11.29 0.10 -20.03
CA TYR A 714 -10.18 0.16 -21.00
C TYR A 714 -8.89 0.65 -20.32
N GLU A 715 -7.95 -0.26 -20.12
CA GLU A 715 -6.78 -0.07 -19.25
C GLU A 715 -5.92 1.14 -19.63
N GLU A 716 -5.68 1.38 -20.93
CA GLU A 716 -4.84 2.48 -21.43
C GLU A 716 -5.33 3.88 -21.00
N TYR A 717 -6.65 4.04 -20.82
CA TYR A 717 -7.28 5.33 -20.50
C TYR A 717 -8.01 5.34 -19.15
N GLY A 718 -8.16 4.17 -18.51
CA GLY A 718 -8.79 4.00 -17.21
C GLY A 718 -10.23 4.54 -17.13
N SER A 719 -10.59 4.98 -15.92
CA SER A 719 -11.93 5.40 -15.51
C SER A 719 -12.35 6.79 -16.03
N THR A 720 -12.06 7.11 -17.30
CA THR A 720 -12.17 8.45 -17.89
C THR A 720 -13.21 8.50 -19.01
N LEU A 721 -13.58 9.70 -19.50
CA LEU A 721 -14.40 9.83 -20.73
C LEU A 721 -13.68 9.22 -21.95
N THR A 722 -12.36 9.38 -22.03
CA THR A 722 -11.53 8.78 -23.09
C THR A 722 -11.62 7.26 -23.06
N GLY A 723 -11.55 6.63 -21.89
CA GLY A 723 -11.70 5.18 -21.71
C GLY A 723 -13.12 4.68 -21.98
N MET A 724 -14.14 5.37 -21.44
CA MET A 724 -15.55 5.07 -21.70
C MET A 724 -15.86 5.01 -23.20
N ASN A 725 -15.39 5.99 -23.98
CA ASN A 725 -15.80 6.10 -25.38
C ASN A 725 -15.20 5.04 -26.32
N VAL A 726 -14.31 4.17 -25.83
CA VAL A 726 -13.86 2.99 -26.58
C VAL A 726 -14.98 1.95 -26.72
N ARG A 727 -15.95 1.95 -25.79
CA ARG A 727 -17.03 0.96 -25.71
C ARG A 727 -18.44 1.54 -25.55
N TYR A 728 -18.59 2.77 -25.07
CA TYR A 728 -19.89 3.35 -24.73
C TYR A 728 -20.69 3.83 -25.96
N ALA A 729 -20.04 4.54 -26.88
CA ALA A 729 -20.68 5.08 -28.09
C ALA A 729 -19.82 4.79 -29.34
N THR A 730 -20.47 4.72 -30.50
CA THR A 730 -19.78 4.60 -31.79
C THR A 730 -19.17 5.94 -32.25
N ASP A 731 -19.81 7.07 -31.90
CA ASP A 731 -19.29 8.41 -32.18
C ASP A 731 -18.03 8.71 -31.37
N GLN A 732 -16.91 8.89 -32.07
CA GLN A 732 -15.63 9.23 -31.46
C GLN A 732 -15.59 10.64 -30.86
N ASN A 733 -16.56 11.51 -31.20
CA ASN A 733 -16.72 12.84 -30.62
C ASN A 733 -17.64 12.90 -29.39
N TRP A 734 -18.35 11.83 -29.02
CA TRP A 734 -19.20 11.79 -27.82
C TRP A 734 -18.44 12.30 -26.59
N LYS A 735 -17.23 11.79 -26.34
CA LYS A 735 -16.37 12.25 -25.22
C LYS A 735 -16.05 13.74 -25.26
N ASN A 736 -15.86 14.31 -26.45
CA ASN A 736 -15.59 15.74 -26.64
C ASN A 736 -16.86 16.56 -26.35
N GLY A 737 -18.02 16.08 -26.80
CA GLY A 737 -19.34 16.65 -26.48
C GLY A 737 -19.62 16.69 -24.99
N ILE A 738 -19.45 15.55 -24.30
CA ILE A 738 -19.64 15.45 -22.85
C ILE A 738 -18.63 16.33 -22.09
N ALA A 739 -17.34 16.30 -22.44
CA ALA A 739 -16.33 17.14 -21.80
C ALA A 739 -16.60 18.65 -21.98
N ASN A 740 -17.07 19.08 -23.16
CA ASN A 740 -17.45 20.47 -23.43
C ASN A 740 -18.71 20.90 -22.65
N LEU A 741 -19.66 19.98 -22.43
CA LEU A 741 -20.81 20.22 -21.55
C LEU A 741 -20.38 20.30 -20.07
N MET A 742 -19.52 19.40 -19.59
CA MET A 742 -18.95 19.47 -18.23
C MET A 742 -18.22 20.80 -18.01
N GLN A 743 -17.35 21.20 -18.92
CA GLN A 743 -16.64 22.50 -18.91
C GLN A 743 -17.60 23.71 -18.94
N SER A 744 -18.77 23.57 -19.59
CA SER A 744 -19.81 24.61 -19.65
C SER A 744 -20.65 24.72 -18.38
N ILE A 745 -20.84 23.60 -17.66
CA ILE A 745 -21.44 23.53 -16.33
C ILE A 745 -20.51 24.23 -15.34
N LYS A 746 -19.26 23.77 -15.25
CA LYS A 746 -18.21 24.39 -14.43
C LYS A 746 -16.82 24.12 -15.04
N PRO A 747 -15.91 25.10 -15.11
CA PRO A 747 -14.56 24.88 -15.63
C PRO A 747 -13.78 23.82 -14.85
N PHE A 748 -12.98 23.02 -15.55
CA PHE A 748 -12.12 22.00 -14.96
C PHE A 748 -11.06 22.62 -14.03
N ASP A 749 -11.06 22.20 -12.76
CA ASP A 749 -10.05 22.56 -11.76
C ASP A 749 -9.07 21.40 -11.55
N SER A 750 -7.86 21.55 -12.11
CA SER A 750 -6.80 20.55 -11.99
C SER A 750 -6.29 20.35 -10.57
N ARG A 751 -6.37 21.37 -9.70
CA ARG A 751 -5.99 21.24 -8.28
C ARG A 751 -7.01 20.37 -7.56
N TYR A 752 -8.29 20.72 -7.67
CA TYR A 752 -9.38 19.93 -7.11
C TYR A 752 -9.33 18.47 -7.57
N TYR A 753 -9.22 18.20 -8.87
CA TYR A 753 -9.23 16.81 -9.36
C TYR A 753 -7.94 16.04 -9.04
N SER A 754 -6.83 16.73 -8.74
CA SER A 754 -5.63 16.08 -8.20
C SER A 754 -5.85 15.59 -6.76
N SER A 755 -6.44 16.42 -5.89
CA SER A 755 -6.64 16.12 -4.47
C SER A 755 -7.91 15.33 -4.15
N ALA A 756 -8.93 15.36 -5.02
CA ALA A 756 -10.20 14.67 -4.78
C ALA A 756 -10.03 13.14 -4.73
N SER A 757 -10.59 12.50 -3.71
CA SER A 757 -10.61 11.04 -3.56
C SER A 757 -11.54 10.36 -4.56
N ILE A 758 -11.24 9.11 -4.89
CA ILE A 758 -12.18 8.19 -5.56
C ILE A 758 -13.33 7.90 -4.59
N LEU A 759 -14.57 8.07 -5.04
CA LEU A 759 -15.75 7.71 -4.25
C LEU A 759 -15.95 6.18 -4.23
N PRO A 760 -16.42 5.61 -3.11
CA PRO A 760 -16.84 4.21 -3.04
C PRO A 760 -18.16 3.96 -3.79
N LEU A 761 -18.47 2.68 -3.99
CA LEU A 761 -19.74 2.18 -4.51
C LEU A 761 -20.61 1.78 -3.30
N ASN A 762 -21.50 2.66 -2.87
CA ASN A 762 -22.23 2.56 -1.59
C ASN A 762 -23.59 1.85 -1.68
N ALA A 763 -23.98 1.34 -2.85
CA ALA A 763 -25.25 0.64 -3.04
C ALA A 763 -25.15 -0.43 -4.14
N GLY A 764 -25.95 -1.49 -3.98
CA GLY A 764 -26.11 -2.54 -4.97
C GLY A 764 -26.90 -2.12 -6.22
N GLN A 765 -27.11 -3.09 -7.11
CA GLN A 765 -27.82 -2.90 -8.37
C GLN A 765 -29.24 -2.36 -8.16
N PRO A 766 -29.67 -1.33 -8.92
CA PRO A 766 -31.07 -0.92 -9.03
C PRO A 766 -32.01 -2.04 -9.49
N GLY A 767 -33.32 -1.85 -9.30
CA GLY A 767 -34.33 -2.82 -9.70
C GLY A 767 -34.33 -3.17 -11.20
N SER A 768 -34.93 -4.30 -11.54
CA SER A 768 -35.14 -4.70 -12.94
C SER A 768 -36.32 -3.93 -13.54
N PHE A 769 -36.08 -3.22 -14.65
CA PHE A 769 -37.08 -2.36 -15.30
C PHE A 769 -37.61 -2.94 -16.61
N GLY A 770 -38.87 -2.62 -16.92
CA GLY A 770 -39.56 -3.03 -18.15
C GLY A 770 -39.28 -2.10 -19.35
N ARG A 771 -39.98 -2.33 -20.46
CA ARG A 771 -39.88 -1.48 -21.67
C ARG A 771 -41.23 -0.87 -22.08
N ASP A 772 -42.35 -1.53 -21.78
CA ASP A 772 -43.68 -0.98 -22.03
C ASP A 772 -44.08 0.08 -21.01
N ILE A 773 -44.89 1.04 -21.47
CA ILE A 773 -45.49 2.07 -20.62
C ILE A 773 -46.69 1.45 -19.88
N PRO A 774 -46.76 1.53 -18.53
CA PRO A 774 -47.88 1.03 -17.74
C PRO A 774 -49.25 1.52 -18.23
N LYS A 775 -50.23 0.61 -18.20
CA LYS A 775 -51.60 0.85 -18.67
C LYS A 775 -52.24 2.04 -17.93
N GLY A 776 -52.67 3.05 -18.69
CA GLY A 776 -53.32 4.26 -18.17
C GLY A 776 -52.43 5.50 -18.17
N LEU A 777 -51.11 5.35 -18.32
CA LEU A 777 -50.19 6.47 -18.49
C LEU A 777 -50.22 7.03 -19.93
N PRO A 778 -49.88 8.32 -20.13
CA PRO A 778 -49.81 8.92 -21.46
C PRO A 778 -48.70 8.29 -22.31
N TYR A 779 -48.91 8.27 -23.63
CA TYR A 779 -47.97 7.76 -24.62
C TYR A 779 -48.00 8.64 -25.87
N PRO A 780 -46.91 8.67 -26.68
CA PRO A 780 -46.90 9.45 -27.92
C PRO A 780 -47.79 8.78 -28.96
N THR A 781 -48.97 9.35 -29.21
CA THR A 781 -49.98 8.86 -30.17
C THR A 781 -49.51 8.93 -31.64
N SER A 782 -48.43 9.66 -31.90
CA SER A 782 -47.67 9.61 -33.15
C SER A 782 -46.94 8.26 -33.33
N ILE A 783 -46.38 7.71 -32.25
CA ILE A 783 -45.50 6.53 -32.24
C ILE A 783 -46.27 5.23 -31.92
N ILE A 784 -47.09 5.21 -30.86
CA ILE A 784 -47.90 4.03 -30.49
C ILE A 784 -49.29 4.17 -31.10
N LYS A 785 -49.68 3.19 -31.91
CA LYS A 785 -50.94 3.13 -32.66
C LYS A 785 -51.79 1.98 -32.12
N ASN A 786 -52.61 2.28 -31.12
CA ASN A 786 -53.52 1.31 -30.53
C ASN A 786 -54.72 1.03 -31.45
N PHE A 787 -55.19 -0.22 -31.44
CA PHE A 787 -56.39 -0.66 -32.13
C PHE A 787 -57.60 -0.68 -31.18
N PRO A 788 -58.85 -0.73 -31.71
CA PRO A 788 -60.04 -0.81 -30.87
C PRO A 788 -60.05 -2.07 -29.98
N GLN A 789 -60.59 -1.94 -28.77
CA GLN A 789 -60.54 -3.02 -27.79
C GLN A 789 -61.19 -4.32 -28.31
N GLY A 790 -60.45 -5.42 -28.20
CA GLY A 790 -60.88 -6.73 -28.69
C GLY A 790 -60.80 -6.89 -30.22
N THR A 791 -59.90 -6.16 -30.89
CA THR A 791 -59.39 -6.59 -32.20
C THR A 791 -58.66 -7.93 -32.06
N THR A 792 -58.95 -8.88 -32.94
CA THR A 792 -58.41 -10.26 -32.89
C THR A 792 -57.66 -10.60 -34.17
N ALA A 793 -56.77 -11.59 -34.09
CA ALA A 793 -56.01 -12.10 -35.21
C ALA A 793 -55.76 -13.61 -35.10
N THR A 794 -55.47 -14.23 -36.24
CA THR A 794 -54.97 -15.60 -36.36
C THR A 794 -53.46 -15.58 -36.60
N ILE A 795 -52.71 -16.39 -35.86
CA ILE A 795 -51.34 -16.76 -36.20
C ILE A 795 -51.37 -17.74 -37.38
N MET A 796 -50.77 -17.36 -38.51
CA MET A 796 -50.86 -18.11 -39.77
C MET A 796 -49.89 -19.29 -39.82
N GLU A 797 -48.65 -19.05 -39.37
CA GLU A 797 -47.56 -20.03 -39.26
C GLU A 797 -46.91 -19.89 -37.88
N ASP A 798 -46.20 -20.92 -37.41
CA ASP A 798 -45.60 -20.97 -36.07
C ASP A 798 -44.68 -19.77 -35.75
N ALA A 799 -45.22 -18.82 -34.99
CA ALA A 799 -44.62 -17.50 -34.78
C ALA A 799 -43.87 -17.42 -33.45
N LYS A 800 -42.67 -16.81 -33.47
CA LYS A 800 -41.92 -16.51 -32.24
C LYS A 800 -42.48 -15.26 -31.57
N PHE A 801 -43.05 -15.43 -30.38
CA PHE A 801 -43.59 -14.37 -29.54
C PHE A 801 -42.47 -13.77 -28.70
N ARG A 802 -42.36 -12.43 -28.67
CA ARG A 802 -41.14 -11.74 -28.22
C ARG A 802 -41.40 -10.54 -27.30
N THR A 803 -40.48 -10.27 -26.39
CA THR A 803 -40.44 -9.02 -25.59
C THR A 803 -40.13 -7.79 -26.43
N LEU A 804 -39.51 -7.97 -27.61
CA LEU A 804 -39.15 -6.89 -28.52
C LEU A 804 -39.43 -7.25 -29.98
N PRO A 805 -39.71 -6.26 -30.83
CA PRO A 805 -39.76 -6.38 -32.29
C PRO A 805 -38.34 -6.51 -32.90
N TYR A 806 -37.58 -7.50 -32.43
CA TYR A 806 -36.17 -7.72 -32.74
C TYR A 806 -35.85 -9.22 -32.70
N THR A 807 -35.12 -9.73 -33.70
CA THR A 807 -35.04 -11.18 -33.98
C THR A 807 -34.10 -12.01 -33.11
N SER A 808 -33.25 -11.39 -32.29
CA SER A 808 -32.34 -12.08 -31.35
C SER A 808 -33.04 -13.20 -30.56
N ALA A 809 -32.34 -14.31 -30.31
CA ALA A 809 -32.87 -15.40 -29.48
C ALA A 809 -33.28 -14.91 -28.08
N SER A 810 -32.55 -13.94 -27.52
CA SER A 810 -32.80 -13.36 -26.18
C SER A 810 -34.11 -12.57 -26.04
N THR A 811 -34.86 -12.34 -27.12
CA THR A 811 -36.17 -11.67 -27.04
C THR A 811 -37.34 -12.68 -27.01
N ILE A 812 -37.11 -13.96 -27.25
CA ILE A 812 -38.17 -14.98 -27.37
C ILE A 812 -38.73 -15.31 -25.98
N ILE A 813 -40.04 -15.11 -25.81
CA ILE A 813 -40.82 -15.52 -24.62
C ILE A 813 -41.77 -16.68 -24.89
N GLY A 814 -41.92 -17.09 -26.15
CA GLY A 814 -42.68 -18.29 -26.52
C GLY A 814 -42.72 -18.54 -28.02
N THR A 815 -43.41 -19.62 -28.40
CA THR A 815 -43.87 -19.85 -29.77
C THR A 815 -45.38 -19.97 -29.74
N LEU A 816 -46.07 -19.32 -30.67
CA LEU A 816 -47.50 -19.46 -30.92
C LEU A 816 -47.65 -20.37 -32.13
N SER A 817 -48.40 -21.45 -32.01
CA SER A 817 -48.62 -22.36 -33.14
C SER A 817 -49.52 -21.71 -34.20
N SER A 818 -49.46 -22.18 -35.44
CA SER A 818 -50.47 -21.90 -36.46
C SER A 818 -51.90 -22.10 -35.92
N SER A 819 -52.84 -21.31 -36.44
CA SER A 819 -54.24 -21.20 -36.01
C SER A 819 -54.48 -20.64 -34.59
N THR A 820 -53.45 -20.24 -33.85
CA THR A 820 -53.62 -19.58 -32.54
C THR A 820 -54.36 -18.25 -32.68
N LYS A 821 -55.40 -18.04 -31.86
CA LYS A 821 -56.10 -16.75 -31.74
C LYS A 821 -55.43 -15.86 -30.70
N VAL A 822 -55.20 -14.60 -31.06
CA VAL A 822 -54.58 -13.58 -30.20
C VAL A 822 -55.39 -12.27 -30.21
N THR A 823 -55.27 -11.47 -29.14
CA THR A 823 -55.79 -10.10 -29.12
C THR A 823 -54.71 -9.16 -29.64
N VAL A 824 -54.99 -8.37 -30.68
CA VAL A 824 -54.05 -7.35 -31.18
C VAL A 824 -54.33 -6.03 -30.49
N LEU A 825 -53.33 -5.50 -29.80
CA LEU A 825 -53.41 -4.25 -29.05
C LEU A 825 -53.10 -3.04 -29.95
N GLY A 826 -52.23 -3.24 -30.95
CA GLY A 826 -51.83 -2.19 -31.88
C GLY A 826 -50.51 -2.50 -32.57
N TYR A 827 -49.86 -1.46 -33.03
CA TYR A 827 -48.48 -1.47 -33.53
C TYR A 827 -47.76 -0.20 -33.09
N ASN A 828 -46.46 -0.11 -33.35
CA ASN A 828 -45.70 1.14 -33.23
C ASN A 828 -45.18 1.56 -34.62
N THR A 829 -44.91 2.85 -34.81
CA THR A 829 -44.33 3.41 -36.05
C THR A 829 -42.84 3.74 -35.91
N ASP A 830 -42.20 3.27 -34.84
CA ASP A 830 -40.82 3.57 -34.44
C ASP A 830 -39.84 2.44 -34.81
N VAL A 831 -40.35 1.21 -34.89
CA VAL A 831 -39.73 0.09 -35.60
C VAL A 831 -39.65 0.45 -37.08
N ARG A 832 -38.46 0.83 -37.54
CA ARG A 832 -38.21 1.22 -38.93
C ARG A 832 -38.50 0.03 -39.84
N THR A 833 -39.24 0.26 -40.91
CA THR A 833 -39.36 -0.71 -42.01
C THR A 833 -38.32 -0.40 -43.09
N THR A 834 -37.62 -1.42 -43.58
CA THR A 834 -36.48 -1.30 -44.50
C THR A 834 -36.63 -2.16 -45.76
N GLY A 835 -37.76 -2.86 -45.92
CA GLY A 835 -38.01 -3.75 -47.07
C GLY A 835 -37.19 -5.05 -47.06
N SER A 836 -36.48 -5.32 -45.96
CA SER A 836 -35.67 -6.53 -45.75
C SER A 836 -36.04 -7.19 -44.42
N TYR A 837 -36.12 -8.52 -44.39
CA TYR A 837 -36.42 -9.26 -43.15
C TYR A 837 -35.43 -8.92 -42.01
N PRO A 838 -35.90 -8.63 -40.78
CA PRO A 838 -37.27 -8.76 -40.25
C PRO A 838 -38.09 -7.45 -40.25
N TYR A 839 -37.73 -6.49 -41.09
CA TYR A 839 -38.25 -5.13 -41.15
C TYR A 839 -38.91 -4.82 -42.52
N ASP A 840 -39.25 -5.85 -43.28
CA ASP A 840 -40.11 -5.81 -44.47
C ASP A 840 -41.61 -5.73 -44.13
N HIS A 841 -42.02 -6.14 -42.91
CA HIS A 841 -43.41 -6.08 -42.44
C HIS A 841 -43.54 -5.38 -41.07
N THR A 842 -44.69 -4.74 -40.84
CA THR A 842 -45.06 -4.12 -39.55
C THR A 842 -45.05 -5.13 -38.42
N TRP A 843 -44.48 -4.78 -37.26
CA TRP A 843 -44.58 -5.59 -36.05
C TRP A 843 -45.81 -5.20 -35.22
N TYR A 844 -46.61 -6.19 -34.84
CA TYR A 844 -47.82 -5.98 -34.04
C TYR A 844 -47.60 -6.35 -32.58
N ARG A 845 -48.13 -5.52 -31.67
CA ARG A 845 -48.20 -5.81 -30.24
C ARG A 845 -49.50 -6.55 -29.95
N ILE A 846 -49.39 -7.69 -29.28
CA ILE A 846 -50.49 -8.58 -28.96
C ILE A 846 -50.55 -8.86 -27.45
N SER A 847 -51.70 -9.35 -27.00
CA SER A 847 -51.88 -10.02 -25.71
C SER A 847 -52.30 -11.46 -25.95
N PHE A 848 -51.61 -12.39 -25.27
CA PHE A 848 -51.90 -13.82 -25.27
C PHE A 848 -51.71 -14.39 -23.85
N ASN A 849 -52.74 -15.05 -23.31
CA ASN A 849 -52.78 -15.60 -21.94
C ASN A 849 -52.36 -14.61 -20.83
N GLY A 850 -52.66 -13.32 -21.00
CA GLY A 850 -52.30 -12.25 -20.06
C GLY A 850 -50.90 -11.66 -20.27
N THR A 851 -50.03 -12.32 -21.03
CA THR A 851 -48.71 -11.81 -21.42
C THR A 851 -48.83 -10.91 -22.64
N GLU A 852 -48.21 -9.73 -22.59
CA GLU A 852 -48.06 -8.85 -23.75
C GLU A 852 -46.70 -9.05 -24.43
N GLY A 853 -46.64 -8.75 -25.73
CA GLY A 853 -45.41 -8.84 -26.52
C GLY A 853 -45.64 -8.63 -28.02
N TRP A 854 -44.64 -8.97 -28.82
CA TRP A 854 -44.56 -8.64 -30.24
C TRP A 854 -44.55 -9.87 -31.13
N VAL A 855 -45.24 -9.76 -32.28
CA VAL A 855 -45.25 -10.73 -33.38
C VAL A 855 -44.95 -10.02 -34.70
N TYR A 856 -44.15 -10.68 -35.53
CA TYR A 856 -43.74 -10.21 -36.86
C TYR A 856 -44.90 -10.33 -37.87
N GLY A 857 -45.26 -9.23 -38.54
CA GLY A 857 -46.55 -9.06 -39.22
C GLY A 857 -46.91 -10.10 -40.28
N LYS A 858 -45.91 -10.62 -41.00
CA LYS A 858 -46.12 -11.64 -42.04
C LYS A 858 -46.77 -12.94 -41.52
N LEU A 859 -46.70 -13.19 -40.21
CA LEU A 859 -47.19 -14.44 -39.60
C LEU A 859 -48.56 -14.29 -38.91
N ILE A 860 -49.25 -13.17 -39.07
CA ILE A 860 -50.47 -12.82 -38.31
C ILE A 860 -51.51 -12.08 -39.18
N ASP A 861 -52.63 -12.72 -39.55
CA ASP A 861 -53.75 -12.06 -40.25
C ASP A 861 -54.78 -11.53 -39.23
N ILE A 862 -55.28 -10.32 -39.45
CA ILE A 862 -56.16 -9.61 -38.50
C ILE A 862 -57.63 -9.80 -38.92
N ASP A 863 -58.45 -10.32 -38.00
CA ASP A 863 -59.80 -10.79 -38.31
C ASP A 863 -60.78 -9.66 -38.62
N ASN A 864 -60.70 -8.58 -37.84
CA ASN A 864 -61.81 -7.65 -37.62
C ASN A 864 -61.40 -6.18 -37.57
N LEU A 865 -60.27 -5.81 -38.20
CA LEU A 865 -59.76 -4.45 -38.18
C LEU A 865 -60.01 -3.73 -39.51
N LEU A 866 -60.62 -2.56 -39.42
CA LEU A 866 -60.87 -1.65 -40.54
C LEU A 866 -60.14 -0.33 -40.28
N LYS A 867 -59.54 0.27 -41.32
CA LYS A 867 -58.91 1.60 -41.26
C LYS A 867 -59.68 2.58 -42.14
N VAL A 868 -59.96 3.77 -41.61
CA VAL A 868 -60.54 4.88 -42.36
C VAL A 868 -59.52 5.44 -43.36
N VAL A 869 -59.93 5.54 -44.63
CA VAL A 869 -59.16 6.09 -45.75
C VAL A 869 -60.01 7.10 -46.53
N ASN A 870 -59.37 7.94 -47.35
CA ASN A 870 -60.04 8.89 -48.26
C ASN A 870 -61.00 9.90 -47.59
N VAL A 871 -60.80 10.19 -46.29
CA VAL A 871 -61.58 11.15 -45.49
C VAL A 871 -60.64 12.21 -44.92
N SER A 872 -61.07 13.47 -44.92
CA SER A 872 -60.27 14.62 -44.45
C SER A 872 -60.36 14.86 -42.93
N THR A 873 -61.53 14.64 -42.32
CA THR A 873 -61.78 14.94 -40.90
C THR A 873 -62.36 13.74 -40.13
N THR A 874 -63.61 13.35 -40.41
CA THR A 874 -64.33 12.27 -39.71
C THR A 874 -65.26 11.50 -40.65
N LEU A 875 -65.27 10.17 -40.51
CA LEU A 875 -66.23 9.29 -41.15
C LEU A 875 -67.44 9.06 -40.22
N ASN A 876 -68.65 9.25 -40.74
CA ASN A 876 -69.89 9.05 -39.98
C ASN A 876 -70.27 7.55 -39.92
N ILE A 877 -70.67 7.11 -38.73
CA ILE A 877 -71.22 5.78 -38.46
C ILE A 877 -72.75 5.92 -38.40
N ARG A 878 -73.49 5.11 -39.17
CA ARG A 878 -74.95 5.17 -39.31
C ARG A 878 -75.68 4.01 -38.63
N SER A 879 -76.95 4.19 -38.31
CA SER A 879 -77.83 3.15 -37.74
C SER A 879 -78.18 2.04 -38.75
N ALA A 880 -78.24 2.37 -40.04
CA ALA A 880 -78.46 1.46 -41.16
C ALA A 880 -77.55 1.84 -42.36
N PRO A 881 -77.33 0.93 -43.33
CA PRO A 881 -76.70 1.28 -44.61
C PRO A 881 -77.48 2.38 -45.35
N VAL A 882 -76.80 3.17 -46.17
CA VAL A 882 -77.35 4.22 -47.06
C VAL A 882 -78.13 5.34 -46.35
N ASP A 883 -79.35 5.10 -45.86
CA ASP A 883 -80.30 6.11 -45.36
C ASP A 883 -80.25 6.34 -43.85
N GLY A 884 -79.61 5.44 -43.09
CA GLY A 884 -79.61 5.45 -41.63
C GLY A 884 -79.10 6.74 -40.98
N THR A 885 -79.72 7.15 -39.88
CA THR A 885 -79.29 8.27 -39.03
C THR A 885 -77.86 8.11 -38.52
N VAL A 886 -77.13 9.21 -38.33
CA VAL A 886 -75.77 9.18 -37.75
C VAL A 886 -75.87 8.82 -36.26
N VAL A 887 -75.17 7.76 -35.84
CA VAL A 887 -75.11 7.27 -34.45
C VAL A 887 -73.73 7.44 -33.80
N GLY A 888 -72.73 7.85 -34.58
CA GLY A 888 -71.37 8.11 -34.11
C GLY A 888 -70.46 8.55 -35.25
N SER A 889 -69.18 8.72 -34.96
CA SER A 889 -68.16 9.01 -35.98
C SER A 889 -66.79 8.46 -35.54
N VAL A 890 -65.84 8.45 -36.47
CA VAL A 890 -64.43 8.13 -36.24
C VAL A 890 -63.55 9.08 -37.04
N ALA A 891 -62.38 9.44 -36.51
CA ALA A 891 -61.45 10.34 -37.19
C ALA A 891 -60.87 9.74 -38.48
N ALA A 892 -60.46 10.60 -39.42
CA ALA A 892 -59.64 10.23 -40.56
C ALA A 892 -58.37 9.46 -40.13
N ASN A 893 -57.98 8.44 -40.88
CA ASN A 893 -56.94 7.46 -40.52
C ASN A 893 -57.19 6.66 -39.22
N GLY A 894 -58.34 6.83 -38.56
CA GLY A 894 -58.74 6.05 -37.40
C GLY A 894 -59.05 4.59 -37.73
N TYR A 895 -59.18 3.78 -36.68
CA TYR A 895 -59.45 2.35 -36.79
C TYR A 895 -60.81 2.00 -36.19
N LEU A 896 -61.50 1.05 -36.81
CA LEU A 896 -62.79 0.51 -36.39
C LEU A 896 -62.72 -1.01 -36.27
N LYS A 897 -63.48 -1.58 -35.33
CA LYS A 897 -63.65 -3.04 -35.22
C LYS A 897 -64.89 -3.47 -36.01
N ALA A 898 -64.72 -4.36 -36.97
CA ALA A 898 -65.81 -5.00 -37.70
C ALA A 898 -66.62 -5.92 -36.77
N VAL A 899 -67.93 -5.98 -37.00
CA VAL A 899 -68.77 -7.09 -36.53
C VAL A 899 -68.52 -8.27 -37.46
N LEU A 900 -68.22 -9.44 -36.91
CA LEU A 900 -68.01 -10.66 -37.70
C LEU A 900 -69.24 -11.56 -37.71
N ASN A 901 -69.45 -12.25 -38.82
CA ASN A 901 -70.29 -13.45 -38.93
C ASN A 901 -69.48 -14.54 -39.64
N SER A 902 -69.44 -15.75 -39.09
CA SER A 902 -68.62 -16.88 -39.58
C SER A 902 -67.17 -16.49 -39.96
N GLY A 903 -66.53 -15.65 -39.14
CA GLY A 903 -65.15 -15.17 -39.35
C GLY A 903 -64.95 -14.10 -40.42
N LYS A 904 -66.02 -13.57 -41.03
CA LYS A 904 -65.95 -12.51 -42.06
C LYS A 904 -66.67 -11.24 -41.58
N PRO A 905 -66.21 -10.03 -41.95
CA PRO A 905 -66.94 -8.79 -41.69
C PRO A 905 -68.38 -8.85 -42.22
N VAL A 906 -69.34 -8.41 -41.41
CA VAL A 906 -70.75 -8.28 -41.82
C VAL A 906 -70.88 -7.08 -42.76
N THR A 907 -71.36 -7.33 -43.98
CA THR A 907 -71.54 -6.32 -45.02
C THR A 907 -72.96 -6.31 -45.57
N ASP A 908 -73.48 -5.13 -45.90
CA ASP A 908 -74.76 -4.96 -46.59
C ASP A 908 -74.69 -3.72 -47.50
N GLN A 909 -75.17 -3.82 -48.75
CA GLN A 909 -75.14 -2.75 -49.77
C GLN A 909 -73.79 -2.00 -49.91
N GLY A 910 -72.65 -2.67 -49.67
CA GLY A 910 -71.31 -2.04 -49.70
C GLY A 910 -70.91 -1.30 -48.41
N TRP A 911 -71.73 -1.34 -47.37
CA TRP A 911 -71.43 -0.85 -46.03
C TRP A 911 -70.93 -1.99 -45.13
N TYR A 912 -70.01 -1.69 -44.22
CA TYR A 912 -69.49 -2.59 -43.20
C TYR A 912 -70.14 -2.31 -41.85
N LYS A 913 -70.59 -3.37 -41.16
CA LYS A 913 -71.08 -3.26 -39.79
C LYS A 913 -69.91 -3.22 -38.81
N VAL A 914 -69.92 -2.23 -37.93
CA VAL A 914 -68.81 -1.91 -37.02
C VAL A 914 -69.30 -1.67 -35.60
N TYR A 915 -68.44 -1.90 -34.62
CA TYR A 915 -68.63 -1.41 -33.26
C TYR A 915 -68.31 0.09 -33.21
N LEU A 916 -69.11 0.85 -32.46
CA LEU A 916 -68.83 2.26 -32.19
C LEU A 916 -67.55 2.38 -31.33
N PRO A 917 -66.70 3.41 -31.53
CA PRO A 917 -65.50 3.60 -30.72
C PRO A 917 -65.78 3.58 -29.22
N GLY A 918 -65.09 2.69 -28.49
CA GLY A 918 -65.26 2.53 -27.03
C GLY A 918 -66.56 1.86 -26.57
N SER A 919 -67.39 1.33 -27.48
CA SER A 919 -68.72 0.78 -27.17
C SER A 919 -68.95 -0.64 -27.69
N THR A 920 -69.91 -1.35 -27.09
CA THR A 920 -70.46 -2.62 -27.60
C THR A 920 -71.60 -2.40 -28.61
N SER A 921 -72.14 -1.18 -28.70
CA SER A 921 -73.14 -0.82 -29.72
C SER A 921 -72.56 -0.88 -31.14
N THR A 922 -73.40 -1.21 -32.11
CA THR A 922 -72.98 -1.35 -33.52
C THR A 922 -73.68 -0.35 -34.45
N GLY A 923 -73.00 0.07 -35.51
CA GLY A 923 -73.54 0.82 -36.63
C GLY A 923 -72.87 0.41 -37.95
N TRP A 924 -72.98 1.25 -38.98
CA TRP A 924 -72.52 0.97 -40.34
C TRP A 924 -71.65 2.10 -40.91
N VAL A 925 -70.65 1.75 -41.70
CA VAL A 925 -69.79 2.70 -42.44
C VAL A 925 -69.65 2.29 -43.91
N SER A 926 -69.60 3.25 -44.84
CA SER A 926 -69.44 2.97 -46.27
C SER A 926 -68.07 2.38 -46.57
N GLY A 927 -68.01 1.32 -47.39
CA GLY A 927 -66.77 0.68 -47.82
C GLY A 927 -65.84 1.57 -48.63
N GLU A 928 -66.36 2.60 -49.29
CA GLU A 928 -65.59 3.60 -50.05
C GLU A 928 -64.50 4.31 -49.21
N PHE A 929 -64.75 4.46 -47.92
CA PHE A 929 -63.88 5.14 -46.96
C PHE A 929 -63.15 4.17 -46.02
N ILE A 930 -63.11 2.88 -46.36
CA ILE A 930 -62.58 1.81 -45.51
C ILE A 930 -61.58 0.94 -46.28
N ASN A 931 -60.39 0.77 -45.71
CA ASN A 931 -59.50 -0.34 -46.05
C ASN A 931 -59.61 -1.43 -44.99
N ILE A 932 -59.75 -2.70 -45.38
CA ILE A 932 -59.68 -3.83 -44.45
C ILE A 932 -58.19 -4.09 -44.16
N ILE A 933 -57.81 -4.12 -42.89
CA ILE A 933 -56.43 -4.44 -42.51
C ILE A 933 -56.30 -5.95 -42.39
N LYS A 934 -55.53 -6.54 -43.32
CA LYS A 934 -55.10 -7.93 -43.40
C LYS A 934 -53.59 -7.97 -43.71
N ASN A 935 -52.96 -9.12 -43.52
CA ASN A 935 -51.62 -9.42 -44.05
C ASN A 935 -51.71 -10.63 -45.00
#